data_AF-A0A2A2H1P0-F1
#
_entry.id   AF-A0A2A2H1P0-F1
#
_cell.length_a   1.000
_cell.length_b   1.000
_cell.length_c   1.000
_cell.angle_alpha   90.00
_cell.angle_beta   90.00
_cell.angle_gamma   90.00
#
_symmetry.space_group_name_H-M   'P 1'
#
loop_
_entity.id
_entity.type
_entity.pdbx_description
1 polymer ?
#
loop_
_entity_poly.entity_id
_entity_poly.type
_entity_poly.pdbx_seq_one_letter_code
_entity_poly.pdbx_strand_id
1 'polypeptide(L)'
;MLSINCISAATETGNTTNTSEQNITSNVINSSNTTIQKSMDTANTTNSSNTTIQKSMEAAGGTSYSKVKAVWIPSDYVSSLNVTALQNLGITDVFVKSNLISTPSYSSVLTSILQKLKGTNIRVHAWITCFKDANGDWIDPANKTQQDFLINSITSIVKNYNVSGINLDYIRYSGSGSNTAGESGTAAITAFVQRVYNTVKSINSSVAVSADLMPEGSANAYYYGQNYTQLAQYLDFLVPMIYKGNYGYNSSTGTSSSGKNGTSWIASTVAYIVSQANGTPVIAGLQTYRSDKNVTAIPASELQNDIDAAINNGSSGYALFRYGLINSSFGMDSTIPTVKSIDPANNSVNVPINKVIKVTFSESIKRGTLSIYVKNSSTGKYVPITTSISGNVLTITLNSNLTKGTTYNIILNAGSITDLAGNALKAYTTKFTTDATAPTVKSIDPSNNSANIPINKTIKITFSEPVKAGTLSIYLKNLKTGKYVTVTKKISSNILTITPAISLTKATLYYVILNAGSITDLAGNSLKSYTTKFTTDKTAPTIKSIDPSNNSANIAINKVIKVTFSEPVKAGTLSIRVKNLKTGSYISIAKKISGNTLTITPTSNLIKATQYAVVLNAGSITDLAGNSLKSYTTKFTTDKTAPTIKSIDPSNNSANIAINKVIKVTFNEPVKTGTLSIKLKNLKTGTYVSITKTISGNTLTIKPTSTLTKATQYAVVLNAGSITDLAGNAIRSYTTKFTTDSTAPTVKSIDPSNNSVNVPLGKVINVTFSESIKAGTLGVGVKDRTGKYIPITTSISGNVLTITPKSNLTNGTLYYIVLNASSVTDLAGNALKAYTTQFTTNGTIFTITQINAAAASVKSYVESNNRLPNYVTIGTSQVKMPQFLQLLVTSLLQINNKTNTFMIPGSINAPESPTGSYMYGNIVLTEYLSIAQNIRNYINSNNCAPNYMTSSLGNIQYESLVYIYSKILNYYKTNGNLPNYVLVDSSVTNTAIPSELQQYLQATTNCQVTNSQIQTLAKSLTSGKISAYDKAVAIFNWVRDKLGYSFYYNTKYGAVGTLNAMTGNCVDTAHLLIALERAAGIPARYEHVYAKFSSGNWYGHVIAQVWVNGKWYNVDATSYSNTFGVIKNWNASTATYKGTYATLPF
;
A
#
# COMPACT_ATOMS: atom_id res chain seq x y z
N MET A 1 57.78 7.30 49.88
CA MET A 1 58.31 8.62 50.27
C MET A 1 57.80 9.67 49.30
N LEU A 2 57.67 10.95 49.65
CA LEU A 2 57.07 11.56 50.85
C LEU A 2 57.26 13.09 50.81
N SER A 3 56.17 13.84 50.94
CA SER A 3 56.12 15.18 51.55
C SER A 3 54.62 15.51 51.73
N ILE A 4 54.02 15.44 52.93
CA ILE A 4 54.25 16.19 54.18
C ILE A 4 53.50 17.54 54.19
N ASN A 5 52.59 17.64 55.17
CA ASN A 5 51.94 18.80 55.79
C ASN A 5 51.02 19.74 54.96
N CYS A 6 49.75 19.78 55.38
CA CYS A 6 49.00 21.02 55.54
C CYS A 6 49.11 21.48 57.01
N ILE A 7 49.07 22.79 57.30
CA ILE A 7 48.99 23.33 58.68
C ILE A 7 48.04 24.56 58.72
N SER A 8 47.23 24.63 59.80
CA SER A 8 46.54 25.78 60.44
C SER A 8 45.64 26.78 59.67
N ALA A 9 44.36 26.77 60.05
CA ALA A 9 43.65 27.83 60.82
C ALA A 9 43.35 29.25 60.22
N ALA A 10 42.03 29.50 60.12
CA ALA A 10 41.25 30.50 60.90
C ALA A 10 41.14 32.01 60.51
N THR A 11 39.95 32.53 60.86
CA THR A 11 39.55 33.92 61.21
C THR A 11 39.49 35.07 60.16
N GLU A 12 38.23 35.47 59.88
CA GLU A 12 37.68 36.85 59.96
C GLU A 12 37.89 37.97 58.90
N THR A 13 36.74 38.52 58.46
CA THR A 13 36.47 39.94 58.05
C THR A 13 37.14 40.51 56.77
N GLY A 14 36.73 41.73 56.35
CA GLY A 14 37.55 42.57 55.45
C GLY A 14 36.92 43.21 54.20
N ASN A 15 35.74 43.83 54.32
CA ASN A 15 34.97 44.51 53.27
C ASN A 15 35.72 45.50 52.32
N THR A 16 35.30 45.57 51.04
CA THR A 16 35.33 46.73 50.08
C THR A 16 36.57 47.62 49.84
N THR A 17 37.00 47.75 48.57
CA THR A 17 36.91 48.94 47.65
C THR A 17 37.57 48.56 46.31
N ASN A 18 37.10 48.80 45.07
CA ASN A 18 36.23 49.79 44.39
C ASN A 18 36.98 51.00 43.77
N THR A 19 36.51 51.45 42.58
CA THR A 19 37.00 52.57 41.72
C THR A 19 38.46 52.48 41.21
N SER A 20 38.87 53.05 40.06
CA SER A 20 38.23 53.48 38.78
C SER A 20 39.40 53.69 37.75
N GLU A 21 39.37 54.24 36.52
CA GLU A 21 38.39 54.90 35.64
C GLU A 21 38.98 55.07 34.19
N GLN A 22 38.27 55.73 33.26
CA GLN A 22 38.75 56.43 32.03
C GLN A 22 39.28 55.53 30.87
N ASN A 23 38.99 55.75 29.57
CA ASN A 23 38.09 56.66 28.83
C ASN A 23 37.93 56.13 27.37
N ILE A 24 37.08 56.58 26.42
CA ILE A 24 36.17 57.74 26.31
C ILE A 24 34.96 57.44 25.36
N THR A 25 34.16 58.48 25.10
CA THR A 25 32.96 58.72 24.23
C THR A 25 33.03 58.36 22.72
N SER A 26 31.95 58.31 21.90
CA SER A 26 30.47 58.24 22.10
C SER A 26 29.69 58.17 20.75
N ASN A 27 28.43 57.69 20.79
CA ASN A 27 27.23 58.15 20.02
C ASN A 27 27.10 57.98 18.47
N VAL A 28 25.90 57.81 17.86
CA VAL A 28 24.56 57.31 18.31
C VAL A 28 23.59 57.04 17.12
N ILE A 29 22.50 56.27 17.35
CA ILE A 29 21.18 56.22 16.63
C ILE A 29 20.97 55.41 15.30
N ASN A 30 19.92 54.56 15.38
CA ASN A 30 18.91 54.09 14.40
C ASN A 30 19.05 52.95 13.34
N SER A 31 17.93 52.20 13.31
CA SER A 31 17.14 51.66 12.18
C SER A 31 17.67 50.55 11.25
N SER A 32 17.18 49.33 11.55
CA SER A 32 16.22 48.57 10.72
C SER A 32 16.60 47.92 9.38
N ASN A 33 15.95 46.77 9.17
CA ASN A 33 15.55 46.12 7.92
C ASN A 33 16.53 45.22 7.12
N THR A 34 16.13 43.93 7.14
CA THR A 34 15.81 43.06 5.98
C THR A 34 16.78 41.96 5.50
N THR A 35 16.28 40.73 5.69
CA THR A 35 16.12 39.69 4.64
C THR A 35 17.23 38.64 4.43
N ILE A 36 16.96 37.44 4.98
CA ILE A 36 17.12 36.10 4.38
C ILE A 36 18.51 35.73 3.80
N GLN A 37 19.20 34.74 4.41
CA GLN A 37 19.26 33.40 3.78
C GLN A 37 19.52 32.24 4.76
N LYS A 38 19.41 31.03 4.22
CA LYS A 38 19.18 29.74 4.87
C LYS A 38 20.48 28.93 5.00
N SER A 39 20.70 28.38 6.19
CA SER A 39 21.14 26.98 6.46
C SER A 39 22.52 26.45 5.99
N MET A 40 22.97 25.43 6.75
CA MET A 40 24.10 24.52 6.48
C MET A 40 25.50 25.13 6.74
N ASP A 41 26.52 24.36 7.12
CA ASP A 41 26.60 22.88 7.16
C ASP A 41 27.33 22.33 8.41
N THR A 42 27.68 21.06 8.37
CA THR A 42 27.86 20.12 9.47
C THR A 42 29.32 19.80 9.86
N ALA A 43 29.45 19.20 11.05
CA ALA A 43 30.35 18.09 11.39
C ALA A 43 31.86 18.30 11.68
N ASN A 44 32.27 17.64 12.79
CA ASN A 44 33.53 16.88 12.98
C ASN A 44 34.86 17.67 13.13
N THR A 45 35.87 17.18 13.88
CA THR A 45 36.08 15.83 14.48
C THR A 45 36.96 15.86 15.75
N THR A 46 36.60 15.01 16.73
CA THR A 46 37.43 14.29 17.74
C THR A 46 38.87 14.74 18.10
N ASN A 47 39.14 14.87 19.41
CA ASN A 47 40.07 14.00 20.19
C ASN A 47 40.05 14.40 21.70
N SER A 48 39.54 13.55 22.60
CA SER A 48 40.27 12.54 23.42
C SER A 48 41.10 13.14 24.58
N SER A 49 41.08 12.65 25.83
CA SER A 49 40.88 11.23 26.25
C SER A 49 40.25 11.04 27.65
N ASN A 50 39.45 9.97 27.79
CA ASN A 50 39.11 9.10 28.96
C ASN A 50 38.79 9.72 30.35
N THR A 51 37.70 9.41 31.07
CA THR A 51 36.93 8.16 31.36
C THR A 51 37.67 7.14 32.26
N THR A 52 37.04 6.28 33.10
CA THR A 52 35.68 5.68 33.14
C THR A 52 35.32 5.31 34.61
N ILE A 53 34.07 5.19 35.10
CA ILE A 53 33.14 4.02 35.14
C ILE A 53 31.84 4.55 35.85
N GLN A 54 30.61 4.55 35.31
CA GLN A 54 29.65 3.47 34.94
C GLN A 54 29.09 2.66 36.16
N LYS A 55 27.84 2.18 36.25
CA LYS A 55 26.69 2.08 35.31
C LYS A 55 25.39 1.71 36.07
N SER A 56 24.22 2.25 35.70
CA SER A 56 22.91 1.55 35.75
C SER A 56 21.76 2.40 35.18
N MET A 57 20.67 1.72 34.80
CA MET A 57 19.35 2.24 34.35
C MET A 57 19.31 3.04 33.03
N GLU A 58 18.44 2.62 32.12
CA GLU A 58 18.11 3.33 30.88
C GLU A 58 17.08 4.43 31.17
N ALA A 59 17.32 5.64 30.65
CA ALA A 59 16.49 6.79 30.97
C ALA A 59 15.21 6.82 30.13
N ALA A 60 14.05 6.94 30.78
CA ALA A 60 12.77 7.33 30.17
C ALA A 60 12.74 8.85 29.83
N GLY A 61 13.86 9.38 29.32
CA GLY A 61 14.10 10.81 29.07
C GLY A 61 14.10 11.17 27.58
N GLY A 62 13.22 10.55 26.80
CA GLY A 62 13.06 10.83 25.36
C GLY A 62 11.77 11.60 25.07
N THR A 63 11.85 12.59 24.18
CA THR A 63 10.69 13.36 23.67
C THR A 63 9.76 12.56 22.76
N SER A 64 10.07 11.28 22.49
CA SER A 64 9.29 10.40 21.63
C SER A 64 8.17 9.73 22.43
N TYR A 65 6.92 10.14 22.19
CA TYR A 65 5.70 9.51 22.73
C TYR A 65 5.36 8.18 21.98
N SER A 66 6.36 7.33 21.77
CA SER A 66 6.31 6.13 20.92
C SER A 66 5.91 4.83 21.62
N LYS A 67 5.74 4.85 22.95
CA LYS A 67 5.36 3.68 23.79
C LYS A 67 4.47 4.08 24.99
N VAL A 68 3.42 4.86 24.75
CA VAL A 68 2.54 5.34 25.82
C VAL A 68 1.64 4.22 26.36
N LYS A 69 1.56 4.10 27.69
CA LYS A 69 0.54 3.32 28.40
C LYS A 69 -0.19 4.28 29.34
N ALA A 70 -1.30 4.84 28.88
CA ALA A 70 -2.05 5.85 29.61
C ALA A 70 -3.33 5.31 30.26
N VAL A 71 -3.87 6.05 31.23
CA VAL A 71 -5.22 5.86 31.77
C VAL A 71 -5.88 7.21 32.04
N TRP A 72 -7.14 7.38 31.67
CA TRP A 72 -7.93 8.54 32.09
C TRP A 72 -8.41 8.35 33.54
N ILE A 73 -8.18 9.35 34.38
CA ILE A 73 -8.55 9.37 35.80
C ILE A 73 -9.60 10.48 36.01
N PRO A 74 -10.85 10.15 36.36
CA PRO A 74 -11.83 11.13 36.81
C PRO A 74 -11.36 11.81 38.10
N SER A 75 -11.68 13.10 38.25
CA SER A 75 -11.16 13.97 39.32
C SER A 75 -11.44 13.44 40.74
N ASP A 76 -12.58 12.79 40.89
CA ASP A 76 -13.13 12.12 42.06
C ASP A 76 -12.34 10.87 42.51
N TYR A 77 -11.63 10.20 41.60
CA TYR A 77 -10.82 9.01 41.91
C TYR A 77 -9.37 9.32 42.32
N VAL A 78 -8.92 10.58 42.28
CA VAL A 78 -7.53 10.93 42.63
C VAL A 78 -7.23 10.68 44.11
N SER A 79 -8.21 10.91 44.99
CA SER A 79 -8.12 10.62 46.43
C SER A 79 -7.89 9.13 46.71
N SER A 80 -8.62 8.24 46.02
CA SER A 80 -8.61 6.78 46.15
C SER A 80 -7.61 6.06 45.23
N LEU A 81 -6.75 6.80 44.53
CA LEU A 81 -5.82 6.23 43.55
C LEU A 81 -4.80 5.26 44.16
N ASN A 82 -4.78 4.01 43.67
CA ASN A 82 -3.79 2.99 44.02
C ASN A 82 -2.58 3.09 43.08
N VAL A 83 -1.52 3.76 43.54
CA VAL A 83 -0.29 4.01 42.77
C VAL A 83 0.44 2.71 42.43
N THR A 84 0.52 1.75 43.36
CA THR A 84 1.16 0.45 43.15
C THR A 84 0.49 -0.34 42.03
N ALA A 85 -0.85 -0.28 41.92
CA ALA A 85 -1.58 -0.92 40.83
C ALA A 85 -1.21 -0.32 39.46
N LEU A 86 -1.09 1.02 39.35
CA LEU A 86 -0.64 1.67 38.12
C LEU A 86 0.79 1.26 37.74
N GLN A 87 1.70 1.16 38.73
CA GLN A 87 3.07 0.73 38.51
C GLN A 87 3.17 -0.73 38.07
N ASN A 88 2.38 -1.63 38.66
CA ASN A 88 2.31 -3.04 38.26
C ASN A 88 1.76 -3.22 36.83
N LEU A 89 0.75 -2.41 36.44
CA LEU A 89 0.25 -2.34 35.06
C LEU A 89 1.27 -1.75 34.06
N GLY A 90 2.36 -1.16 34.55
CA GLY A 90 3.37 -0.47 33.74
C GLY A 90 2.83 0.79 33.07
N ILE A 91 1.88 1.48 33.71
CA ILE A 91 1.34 2.77 33.23
C ILE A 91 2.48 3.81 33.21
N THR A 92 2.60 4.52 32.08
CA THR A 92 3.61 5.57 31.87
C THR A 92 3.03 6.96 31.99
N ASP A 93 1.71 7.11 31.82
CA ASP A 93 1.02 8.38 31.70
C ASP A 93 -0.36 8.34 32.37
N VAL A 94 -0.81 9.45 32.95
CA VAL A 94 -2.17 9.62 33.48
C VAL A 94 -2.82 10.90 32.95
N PHE A 95 -4.05 10.79 32.45
CA PHE A 95 -4.83 11.93 31.91
C PHE A 95 -5.91 12.28 32.94
N VAL A 96 -5.69 13.33 33.73
CA VAL A 96 -6.44 13.56 35.00
C VAL A 96 -7.41 14.72 34.87
N LYS A 97 -8.71 14.45 35.07
CA LYS A 97 -9.80 15.42 34.79
C LYS A 97 -9.59 16.70 35.58
N SER A 98 -9.20 17.77 34.88
CA SER A 98 -8.72 19.01 35.47
C SER A 98 -9.81 20.07 35.32
N ASN A 99 -10.82 19.99 36.19
CA ASN A 99 -12.05 20.79 36.09
C ASN A 99 -11.74 22.29 36.21
N LEU A 100 -12.09 23.06 35.18
CA LEU A 100 -11.87 24.51 35.14
C LEU A 100 -12.98 25.32 35.81
N ILE A 101 -14.20 24.77 35.86
CA ILE A 101 -15.43 25.47 36.26
C ILE A 101 -16.29 24.70 37.28
N SER A 102 -15.83 23.55 37.76
CA SER A 102 -16.56 22.69 38.70
C SER A 102 -15.64 22.07 39.76
N THR A 103 -16.23 21.59 40.85
CA THR A 103 -15.52 20.97 41.98
C THR A 103 -15.40 19.44 41.83
N PRO A 104 -14.27 18.82 42.23
CA PRO A 104 -13.05 19.45 42.73
C PRO A 104 -12.28 20.12 41.57
N SER A 105 -11.74 21.31 41.82
CA SER A 105 -11.10 22.14 40.81
C SER A 105 -9.73 21.59 40.38
N TYR A 106 -9.28 21.97 39.19
CA TYR A 106 -7.96 21.59 38.66
C TYR A 106 -6.81 21.83 39.64
N SER A 107 -6.88 22.88 40.47
CA SER A 107 -5.85 23.18 41.47
C SER A 107 -5.73 22.10 42.55
N SER A 108 -6.84 21.69 43.15
CA SER A 108 -6.86 20.59 44.14
C SER A 108 -6.51 19.24 43.51
N VAL A 109 -7.01 18.97 42.30
CA VAL A 109 -6.78 17.72 41.56
C VAL A 109 -5.31 17.56 41.19
N LEU A 110 -4.72 18.57 40.54
CA LEU A 110 -3.32 18.54 40.09
C LEU A 110 -2.34 18.50 41.28
N THR A 111 -2.62 19.23 42.36
CA THR A 111 -1.81 19.16 43.59
C THR A 111 -1.80 17.73 44.16
N SER A 112 -2.98 17.11 44.29
CA SER A 112 -3.10 15.77 44.89
C SER A 112 -2.43 14.68 44.05
N ILE A 113 -2.62 14.68 42.72
CA ILE A 113 -2.00 13.66 41.84
C ILE A 113 -0.47 13.84 41.76
N LEU A 114 0.03 15.07 41.62
CA LEU A 114 1.48 15.33 41.53
C LEU A 114 2.19 14.95 42.84
N GLN A 115 1.53 15.10 43.99
CA GLN A 115 2.03 14.60 45.27
C GLN A 115 2.00 13.06 45.34
N LYS A 116 0.90 12.41 44.94
CA LYS A 116 0.75 10.94 44.97
C LYS A 116 1.70 10.20 44.04
N LEU A 117 2.05 10.78 42.89
CA LEU A 117 2.95 10.16 41.90
C LEU A 117 4.42 10.62 42.04
N LYS A 118 4.75 11.44 43.05
CA LYS A 118 6.10 11.93 43.31
C LYS A 118 7.08 10.77 43.54
N GLY A 119 8.14 10.72 42.73
CA GLY A 119 9.14 9.63 42.79
C GLY A 119 8.78 8.39 41.96
N THR A 120 7.63 8.39 41.28
CA THR A 120 7.34 7.43 40.21
C THR A 120 7.81 7.96 38.85
N ASN A 121 7.87 7.09 37.84
CA ASN A 121 8.14 7.49 36.46
C ASN A 121 6.84 7.83 35.67
N ILE A 122 5.71 8.03 36.35
CA ILE A 122 4.40 8.23 35.72
C ILE A 122 4.19 9.72 35.41
N ARG A 123 4.01 10.04 34.13
CA ARG A 123 3.79 11.40 33.62
C ARG A 123 2.35 11.85 33.84
N VAL A 124 2.16 13.08 34.33
CA VAL A 124 0.82 13.64 34.63
C VAL A 124 0.42 14.63 33.55
N HIS A 125 -0.72 14.41 32.90
CA HIS A 125 -1.31 15.33 31.95
C HIS A 125 -2.62 15.89 32.50
N ALA A 126 -2.82 17.21 32.39
CA ALA A 126 -4.09 17.84 32.74
C ALA A 126 -5.12 17.57 31.62
N TRP A 127 -6.19 16.86 31.92
CA TRP A 127 -7.27 16.54 30.99
C TRP A 127 -8.35 17.65 31.04
N ILE A 128 -8.43 18.46 29.98
CA ILE A 128 -9.19 19.72 29.93
C ILE A 128 -10.38 19.59 28.97
N THR A 129 -11.59 19.71 29.50
CA THR A 129 -12.80 19.87 28.67
C THR A 129 -12.87 21.29 28.10
N CYS A 130 -12.96 21.40 26.78
CA CYS A 130 -12.83 22.66 26.04
C CYS A 130 -14.18 23.31 25.71
N PHE A 131 -14.98 22.71 24.82
CA PHE A 131 -16.20 23.34 24.28
C PHE A 131 -17.50 22.76 24.83
N LYS A 132 -17.50 22.48 26.14
CA LYS A 132 -18.71 22.24 26.93
C LYS A 132 -18.72 23.13 28.17
N ASP A 133 -19.91 23.54 28.59
CA ASP A 133 -20.14 24.31 29.82
C ASP A 133 -20.28 23.39 31.06
N ALA A 134 -20.70 23.96 32.20
CA ALA A 134 -20.90 23.21 33.44
C ALA A 134 -22.15 22.30 33.43
N ASN A 135 -23.15 22.60 32.60
CA ASN A 135 -24.35 21.77 32.40
C ASN A 135 -24.08 20.62 31.43
N GLY A 136 -23.02 20.73 30.64
CA GLY A 136 -22.65 19.82 29.57
C GLY A 136 -23.18 20.25 28.20
N ASP A 137 -23.70 21.46 28.06
CA ASP A 137 -24.16 22.03 26.79
C ASP A 137 -22.97 22.44 25.90
N TRP A 138 -23.19 22.45 24.59
CA TRP A 138 -22.13 22.69 23.60
C TRP A 138 -21.90 24.18 23.35
N ILE A 139 -20.69 24.63 23.65
CA ILE A 139 -20.21 25.97 23.27
C ILE A 139 -19.70 25.89 21.82
N ASP A 140 -19.95 26.90 21.00
CA ASP A 140 -19.35 26.98 19.65
C ASP A 140 -17.81 27.09 19.77
N PRO A 141 -17.03 26.19 19.15
CA PRO A 141 -15.57 26.29 19.10
C PRO A 141 -15.00 27.59 18.51
N ALA A 142 -15.79 28.35 17.74
CA ALA A 142 -15.40 29.69 17.27
C ALA A 142 -15.58 30.80 18.33
N ASN A 143 -16.25 30.54 19.45
CA ASN A 143 -16.48 31.51 20.53
C ASN A 143 -15.15 32.00 21.13
N LYS A 144 -14.82 33.27 20.88
CA LYS A 144 -13.51 33.83 21.24
C LYS A 144 -13.31 33.92 22.75
N THR A 145 -14.34 34.31 23.51
CA THR A 145 -14.31 34.38 24.98
C THR A 145 -13.98 33.02 25.59
N GLN A 146 -14.58 31.93 25.09
CA GLN A 146 -14.26 30.58 25.54
C GLN A 146 -12.83 30.17 25.16
N GLN A 147 -12.38 30.46 23.93
CA GLN A 147 -10.99 30.20 23.54
C GLN A 147 -9.99 30.95 24.44
N ASP A 148 -10.26 32.19 24.81
CA ASP A 148 -9.39 33.02 25.64
C ASP A 148 -9.40 32.53 27.11
N PHE A 149 -10.57 32.16 27.65
CA PHE A 149 -10.69 31.51 28.96
C PHE A 149 -9.88 30.21 29.04
N LEU A 150 -9.98 29.34 28.03
CA LEU A 150 -9.23 28.09 27.96
C LEU A 150 -7.71 28.34 27.86
N ILE A 151 -7.27 29.29 27.02
CA ILE A 151 -5.85 29.65 26.87
C ILE A 151 -5.28 30.22 28.19
N ASN A 152 -6.03 31.07 28.89
CA ASN A 152 -5.62 31.62 30.19
C ASN A 152 -5.57 30.55 31.29
N SER A 153 -6.53 29.62 31.29
CA SER A 153 -6.56 28.49 32.22
C SER A 153 -5.38 27.52 31.98
N ILE A 154 -5.12 27.14 30.72
CA ILE A 154 -3.99 26.30 30.34
C ILE A 154 -2.66 26.99 30.66
N THR A 155 -2.54 28.29 30.38
CA THR A 155 -1.37 29.10 30.78
C THR A 155 -1.13 29.05 32.29
N SER A 156 -2.20 29.13 33.08
CA SER A 156 -2.13 29.06 34.55
C SER A 156 -1.78 27.66 35.05
N ILE A 157 -2.18 26.60 34.34
CA ILE A 157 -1.79 25.22 34.66
C ILE A 157 -0.30 25.00 34.37
N VAL A 158 0.17 25.32 33.14
CA VAL A 158 1.55 25.06 32.70
C VAL A 158 2.58 25.89 33.49
N LYS A 159 2.22 27.09 33.97
CA LYS A 159 3.11 27.92 34.80
C LYS A 159 3.23 27.44 36.26
N ASN A 160 2.15 26.93 36.84
CA ASN A 160 2.08 26.71 38.30
C ASN A 160 2.14 25.23 38.72
N TYR A 161 1.99 24.29 37.78
CA TYR A 161 1.99 22.85 38.06
C TYR A 161 2.99 22.14 37.14
N ASN A 162 3.82 21.26 37.71
CA ASN A 162 4.81 20.48 36.98
C ASN A 162 4.17 19.29 36.22
N VAL A 163 3.23 19.60 35.32
CA VAL A 163 2.58 18.63 34.44
C VAL A 163 3.49 18.26 33.27
N SER A 164 3.40 17.02 32.80
CA SER A 164 4.09 16.52 31.61
C SER A 164 3.34 16.83 30.31
N GLY A 165 2.07 17.22 30.39
CA GLY A 165 1.29 17.63 29.22
C GLY A 165 -0.10 18.16 29.53
N ILE A 166 -0.79 18.57 28.46
CA ILE A 166 -2.17 19.07 28.42
C ILE A 166 -2.93 18.21 27.41
N ASN A 167 -3.98 17.51 27.86
CA ASN A 167 -4.81 16.65 27.02
C ASN A 167 -6.17 17.31 26.79
N LEU A 168 -6.44 17.70 25.55
CA LEU A 168 -7.60 18.51 25.16
C LEU A 168 -8.81 17.63 24.79
N ASP A 169 -9.87 17.74 25.57
CA ASP A 169 -11.12 17.00 25.45
C ASP A 169 -12.28 17.91 25.01
N TYR A 170 -13.26 17.35 24.31
CA TYR A 170 -14.33 18.08 23.63
C TYR A 170 -13.82 19.24 22.74
N ILE A 171 -12.68 19.08 22.07
CA ILE A 171 -12.25 19.96 20.97
C ILE A 171 -13.01 19.63 19.68
N ARG A 172 -14.34 19.83 19.71
CA ARG A 172 -15.22 19.56 18.56
C ARG A 172 -16.55 20.31 18.61
N TYR A 173 -17.14 20.45 17.43
CA TYR A 173 -18.57 20.70 17.24
C TYR A 173 -19.40 19.51 17.77
N SER A 174 -20.70 19.73 18.01
CA SER A 174 -21.57 18.71 18.63
C SER A 174 -21.73 17.43 17.78
N GLY A 175 -21.73 17.59 16.46
CA GLY A 175 -21.99 16.54 15.47
C GLY A 175 -23.44 16.46 14.97
N SER A 176 -24.38 17.25 15.52
CA SER A 176 -25.78 17.26 15.09
C SER A 176 -26.47 18.63 15.24
N GLY A 177 -27.56 18.83 14.50
CA GLY A 177 -28.32 20.09 14.51
C GLY A 177 -27.50 21.30 14.00
N SER A 178 -27.84 22.48 14.53
CA SER A 178 -27.22 23.77 14.18
C SER A 178 -25.77 23.95 14.66
N ASN A 179 -25.25 23.03 15.48
CA ASN A 179 -23.87 23.03 15.98
C ASN A 179 -23.06 21.89 15.32
N THR A 180 -23.07 21.85 13.99
CA THR A 180 -22.28 20.95 13.13
C THR A 180 -21.15 21.74 12.46
N ALA A 181 -20.00 21.10 12.20
CA ALA A 181 -18.82 21.80 11.67
C ALA A 181 -18.94 22.19 10.18
N GLY A 182 -19.64 21.39 9.39
CA GLY A 182 -19.83 21.63 7.95
C GLY A 182 -18.51 21.63 7.17
N GLU A 183 -18.45 22.38 6.07
CA GLU A 183 -17.25 22.46 5.22
C GLU A 183 -16.13 23.33 5.82
N SER A 184 -16.45 24.27 6.72
CA SER A 184 -15.53 25.30 7.21
C SER A 184 -15.06 25.14 8.67
N GLY A 185 -15.80 24.42 9.52
CA GLY A 185 -15.54 24.33 10.97
C GLY A 185 -14.20 23.69 11.37
N THR A 186 -13.52 22.99 10.45
CA THR A 186 -12.15 22.49 10.65
C THR A 186 -11.14 23.61 10.95
N ALA A 187 -11.36 24.81 10.40
CA ALA A 187 -10.49 25.97 10.63
C ALA A 187 -10.52 26.45 12.08
N ALA A 188 -11.70 26.52 12.71
CA ALA A 188 -11.86 26.99 14.09
C ALA A 188 -11.16 26.05 15.09
N ILE A 189 -11.37 24.74 14.94
CA ILE A 189 -10.74 23.69 15.76
C ILE A 189 -9.22 23.70 15.57
N THR A 190 -8.74 23.72 14.33
CA THR A 190 -7.28 23.71 14.05
C THR A 190 -6.60 24.97 14.58
N ALA A 191 -7.19 26.16 14.39
CA ALA A 191 -6.63 27.42 14.89
C ALA A 191 -6.61 27.50 16.43
N PHE A 192 -7.63 26.94 17.11
CA PHE A 192 -7.61 26.84 18.57
C PHE A 192 -6.49 25.91 19.06
N VAL A 193 -6.36 24.71 18.50
CA VAL A 193 -5.31 23.75 18.89
C VAL A 193 -3.91 24.28 18.58
N GLN A 194 -3.71 24.92 17.42
CA GLN A 194 -2.47 25.64 17.09
C GLN A 194 -2.13 26.70 18.13
N ARG A 195 -3.12 27.47 18.59
CA ARG A 195 -2.92 28.50 19.62
C ARG A 195 -2.56 27.88 20.96
N VAL A 196 -3.23 26.81 21.40
CA VAL A 196 -2.87 26.07 22.61
C VAL A 196 -1.44 25.55 22.52
N TYR A 197 -1.07 24.90 21.40
CA TYR A 197 0.28 24.39 21.17
C TYR A 197 1.33 25.49 21.29
N ASN A 198 1.17 26.60 20.57
CA ASN A 198 2.09 27.73 20.62
C ASN A 198 2.18 28.37 22.02
N THR A 199 1.07 28.45 22.77
CA THR A 199 1.08 28.93 24.16
C THR A 199 1.82 27.96 25.09
N VAL A 200 1.51 26.66 25.05
CA VAL A 200 2.18 25.66 25.91
C VAL A 200 3.68 25.62 25.62
N LYS A 201 4.08 25.51 24.35
CA LYS A 201 5.49 25.40 23.96
C LYS A 201 6.32 26.67 24.23
N SER A 202 5.69 27.85 24.29
CA SER A 202 6.37 29.10 24.65
C SER A 202 6.52 29.29 26.17
N ILE A 203 5.72 28.61 27.00
CA ILE A 203 5.90 28.58 28.45
C ILE A 203 6.89 27.47 28.85
N ASN A 204 6.68 26.25 28.35
CA ASN A 204 7.60 25.13 28.54
C ASN A 204 7.52 24.14 27.36
N SER A 205 8.59 24.06 26.57
CA SER A 205 8.65 23.21 25.37
C SER A 205 8.63 21.71 25.66
N SER A 206 8.96 21.26 26.88
CA SER A 206 8.90 19.84 27.27
C SER A 206 7.50 19.36 27.65
N VAL A 207 6.54 20.25 27.80
CA VAL A 207 5.14 19.91 28.11
C VAL A 207 4.44 19.54 26.80
N ALA A 208 3.86 18.34 26.75
CA ALA A 208 3.13 17.87 25.57
C ALA A 208 1.76 18.54 25.44
N VAL A 209 1.25 18.62 24.21
CA VAL A 209 -0.16 18.87 23.92
C VAL A 209 -0.70 17.69 23.13
N SER A 210 -1.76 17.08 23.65
CA SER A 210 -2.50 15.97 23.03
C SER A 210 -3.99 16.28 23.00
N ALA A 211 -4.77 15.50 22.25
CA ALA A 211 -6.21 15.73 22.17
C ALA A 211 -7.02 14.44 21.97
N ASP A 212 -8.19 14.42 22.61
CA ASP A 212 -9.17 13.34 22.55
C ASP A 212 -10.04 13.53 21.28
N LEU A 213 -9.90 12.59 20.34
CA LEU A 213 -10.50 12.67 19.01
C LEU A 213 -11.59 11.61 18.80
N MET A 214 -12.59 11.94 18.00
CA MET A 214 -13.64 10.99 17.61
C MET A 214 -13.09 9.94 16.61
N PRO A 215 -13.64 8.71 16.51
CA PRO A 215 -13.11 7.64 15.66
C PRO A 215 -13.66 7.55 14.21
N GLU A 216 -14.59 8.41 13.76
CA GLU A 216 -15.36 8.29 12.49
C GLU A 216 -14.56 8.55 11.20
N GLY A 217 -13.25 8.34 11.21
CA GLY A 217 -12.40 8.38 10.02
C GLY A 217 -12.50 9.72 9.27
N SER A 218 -12.61 9.68 7.94
CA SER A 218 -12.71 10.88 7.09
C SER A 218 -13.93 11.76 7.40
N ALA A 219 -14.97 11.24 8.06
CA ALA A 219 -16.17 11.99 8.39
C ALA A 219 -15.99 12.98 9.57
N ASN A 220 -14.97 12.79 10.41
CA ASN A 220 -14.69 13.66 11.56
C ASN A 220 -14.56 15.15 11.18
N ALA A 221 -13.95 15.44 10.03
CA ALA A 221 -13.74 16.79 9.57
C ALA A 221 -15.07 17.55 9.37
N TYR A 222 -16.09 16.86 8.83
CA TYR A 222 -17.40 17.42 8.52
C TYR A 222 -18.35 17.50 9.72
N TYR A 223 -18.40 16.45 10.56
CA TYR A 223 -19.31 16.44 11.71
C TYR A 223 -18.74 17.22 12.91
N TYR A 224 -17.45 17.05 13.19
CA TYR A 224 -16.82 17.47 14.45
C TYR A 224 -15.78 18.60 14.28
N GLY A 225 -15.35 18.89 13.05
CA GLY A 225 -14.24 19.82 12.77
C GLY A 225 -12.86 19.21 13.00
N GLN A 226 -12.78 17.90 13.29
CA GLN A 226 -11.53 17.23 13.69
C GLN A 226 -10.80 16.62 12.48
N ASN A 227 -10.01 17.40 11.78
CA ASN A 227 -9.14 16.89 10.71
C ASN A 227 -7.81 16.38 11.29
N TYR A 228 -7.59 15.06 11.29
CA TYR A 228 -6.39 14.44 11.88
C TYR A 228 -5.06 15.00 11.34
N THR A 229 -4.96 15.22 10.02
CA THR A 229 -3.71 15.67 9.37
C THR A 229 -3.43 17.16 9.62
N GLN A 230 -4.47 17.97 9.84
CA GLN A 230 -4.31 19.36 10.28
C GLN A 230 -3.94 19.43 11.76
N LEU A 231 -4.61 18.64 12.61
CA LEU A 231 -4.36 18.59 14.05
C LEU A 231 -3.00 18.00 14.41
N ALA A 232 -2.52 16.99 13.68
CA ALA A 232 -1.21 16.36 13.88
C ALA A 232 -0.02 17.33 13.74
N GLN A 233 -0.20 18.50 13.11
CA GLN A 233 0.84 19.53 13.02
C GLN A 233 1.00 20.34 14.32
N TYR A 234 0.04 20.24 15.24
CA TYR A 234 -0.07 21.04 16.46
C TYR A 234 -0.38 20.20 17.71
N LEU A 235 0.00 18.92 17.68
CA LEU A 235 -0.10 17.96 18.79
C LEU A 235 1.19 17.14 18.84
N ASP A 236 1.69 16.84 20.05
CA ASP A 236 2.80 15.91 20.26
C ASP A 236 2.36 14.44 20.10
N PHE A 237 1.07 14.16 20.31
CA PHE A 237 0.41 12.89 19.99
C PHE A 237 -1.13 13.04 19.91
N LEU A 238 -1.79 12.17 19.13
CA LEU A 238 -3.24 12.12 18.95
C LEU A 238 -3.85 11.01 19.83
N VAL A 239 -5.05 11.22 20.39
CA VAL A 239 -5.73 10.23 21.25
C VAL A 239 -7.15 9.91 20.75
N PRO A 240 -7.32 9.08 19.71
CA PRO A 240 -8.65 8.70 19.23
C PRO A 240 -9.41 7.80 20.22
N MET A 241 -10.68 8.10 20.46
CA MET A 241 -11.59 7.43 21.40
C MET A 241 -12.35 6.28 20.72
N ILE A 242 -11.69 5.13 20.58
CA ILE A 242 -12.16 3.98 19.78
C ILE A 242 -13.06 3.06 20.64
N TYR A 243 -14.15 3.63 21.15
CA TYR A 243 -14.99 3.03 22.20
C TYR A 243 -16.02 2.06 21.63
N LYS A 244 -15.60 0.83 21.29
CA LYS A 244 -16.40 -0.15 20.51
C LYS A 244 -17.83 -0.39 21.03
N GLY A 245 -18.04 -0.37 22.35
CA GLY A 245 -19.36 -0.56 22.96
C GLY A 245 -20.36 0.56 22.62
N ASN A 246 -19.87 1.79 22.42
CA ASN A 246 -20.70 2.92 22.00
C ASN A 246 -21.04 2.89 20.50
N TYR A 247 -20.24 2.21 19.68
CA TYR A 247 -20.41 2.11 18.22
C TYR A 247 -21.23 0.90 17.75
N GLY A 248 -22.06 0.34 18.63
CA GLY A 248 -23.02 -0.72 18.28
C GLY A 248 -22.41 -2.12 18.10
N TYR A 249 -21.16 -2.32 18.51
CA TYR A 249 -20.59 -3.66 18.66
C TYR A 249 -21.14 -4.27 19.95
N ASN A 250 -21.89 -5.36 19.84
CA ASN A 250 -22.59 -6.01 20.96
C ASN A 250 -21.60 -6.30 22.08
N SER A 251 -21.84 -5.65 23.21
CA SER A 251 -20.94 -5.68 24.35
C SER A 251 -20.70 -7.10 24.89
N SER A 252 -21.63 -8.04 24.70
CA SER A 252 -21.48 -9.42 25.19
C SER A 252 -20.79 -10.38 24.21
N THR A 253 -20.69 -10.05 22.92
CA THR A 253 -20.13 -10.94 21.87
C THR A 253 -18.99 -10.32 21.07
N GLY A 254 -18.70 -9.04 21.27
CA GLY A 254 -17.68 -8.31 20.50
C GLY A 254 -18.04 -8.10 19.03
N THR A 255 -19.31 -8.30 18.62
CA THR A 255 -19.75 -8.25 17.21
C THR A 255 -20.92 -7.30 16.99
N SER A 256 -20.93 -6.54 15.90
CA SER A 256 -22.06 -5.67 15.55
C SER A 256 -23.35 -6.46 15.28
N SER A 257 -24.48 -5.77 15.22
CA SER A 257 -25.75 -6.30 14.69
C SER A 257 -25.67 -6.81 13.23
N SER A 258 -24.57 -6.51 12.52
CA SER A 258 -24.23 -7.01 11.19
C SER A 258 -23.05 -8.01 11.20
N GLY A 259 -22.76 -8.62 12.37
CA GLY A 259 -21.75 -9.67 12.53
C GLY A 259 -20.28 -9.22 12.49
N LYS A 260 -19.99 -7.91 12.39
CA LYS A 260 -18.63 -7.39 12.27
C LYS A 260 -17.92 -7.40 13.62
N ASN A 261 -16.70 -7.93 13.70
CA ASN A 261 -15.91 -7.96 14.93
C ASN A 261 -15.40 -6.55 15.32
N GLY A 262 -15.57 -6.17 16.60
CA GLY A 262 -15.22 -4.85 17.15
C GLY A 262 -13.71 -4.65 17.40
N THR A 263 -12.97 -5.71 17.67
CA THR A 263 -11.49 -5.70 17.74
C THR A 263 -10.89 -5.49 16.34
N SER A 264 -11.52 -6.04 15.29
CA SER A 264 -11.19 -5.73 13.89
C SER A 264 -11.57 -4.29 13.48
N TRP A 265 -12.61 -3.72 14.08
CA TRP A 265 -12.92 -2.30 13.93
C TRP A 265 -11.84 -1.43 14.59
N ILE A 266 -11.39 -1.75 15.82
CA ILE A 266 -10.25 -1.07 16.45
C ILE A 266 -9.01 -1.11 15.56
N ALA A 267 -8.62 -2.29 15.06
CA ALA A 267 -7.49 -2.46 14.15
C ALA A 267 -7.57 -1.52 12.93
N SER A 268 -8.70 -1.53 12.22
CA SER A 268 -8.89 -0.74 11.00
C SER A 268 -9.02 0.77 11.26
N THR A 269 -9.64 1.18 12.37
CA THR A 269 -9.71 2.59 12.79
C THR A 269 -8.34 3.13 13.18
N VAL A 270 -7.54 2.37 13.94
CA VAL A 270 -6.16 2.76 14.27
C VAL A 270 -5.31 2.88 13.00
N ALA A 271 -5.32 1.88 12.12
CA ALA A 271 -4.55 1.91 10.87
C ALA A 271 -4.91 3.13 10.00
N TYR A 272 -6.20 3.49 9.91
CA TYR A 272 -6.62 4.71 9.23
C TYR A 272 -6.03 5.96 9.90
N ILE A 273 -6.21 6.16 11.20
CA ILE A 273 -5.80 7.39 11.89
C ILE A 273 -4.27 7.54 11.89
N VAL A 274 -3.51 6.46 12.06
CA VAL A 274 -2.06 6.41 11.92
C VAL A 274 -1.62 6.87 10.52
N SER A 275 -2.32 6.46 9.46
CA SER A 275 -2.03 6.93 8.09
C SER A 275 -2.28 8.42 7.88
N GLN A 276 -3.22 9.02 8.63
CA GLN A 276 -3.53 10.45 8.53
C GLN A 276 -2.64 11.32 9.45
N ALA A 277 -2.02 10.75 10.50
CA ALA A 277 -1.22 11.47 11.48
C ALA A 277 0.19 11.88 10.98
N ASN A 278 0.59 11.46 9.78
CA ASN A 278 1.83 11.86 9.10
C ASN A 278 3.11 11.66 9.95
N GLY A 279 3.18 10.57 10.72
CA GLY A 279 4.31 10.25 11.61
C GLY A 279 4.21 10.81 13.04
N THR A 280 3.19 11.64 13.33
CA THR A 280 2.87 12.04 14.70
C THR A 280 2.30 10.83 15.47
N PRO A 281 2.76 10.54 16.71
CA PRO A 281 2.29 9.39 17.47
C PRO A 281 0.77 9.36 17.67
N VAL A 282 0.17 8.17 17.59
CA VAL A 282 -1.26 7.94 17.84
C VAL A 282 -1.42 6.97 19.01
N ILE A 283 -2.10 7.39 20.07
CA ILE A 283 -2.31 6.60 21.29
C ILE A 283 -3.77 6.15 21.32
N ALA A 284 -4.02 4.86 21.11
CA ALA A 284 -5.39 4.36 20.95
C ALA A 284 -6.18 4.43 22.28
N GLY A 285 -7.23 5.24 22.33
CA GLY A 285 -8.17 5.29 23.45
C GLY A 285 -9.13 4.10 23.42
N LEU A 286 -9.04 3.22 24.41
CA LEU A 286 -9.80 1.97 24.47
C LEU A 286 -10.74 1.96 25.68
N GLN A 287 -12.00 1.58 25.44
CA GLN A 287 -13.05 1.49 26.46
C GLN A 287 -12.88 0.20 27.27
N THR A 288 -12.75 0.32 28.60
CA THR A 288 -12.50 -0.82 29.50
C THR A 288 -13.77 -1.46 30.03
N TYR A 289 -14.93 -0.94 29.62
CA TYR A 289 -16.27 -1.34 30.04
C TYR A 289 -17.23 -1.46 28.85
N ARG A 290 -18.41 -2.03 29.09
CA ARG A 290 -19.29 -2.59 28.06
C ARG A 290 -19.96 -1.55 27.14
N SER A 291 -20.37 -0.39 27.66
CA SER A 291 -20.67 0.87 26.93
C SER A 291 -21.01 1.99 27.93
N ASP A 292 -21.21 3.23 27.49
CA ASP A 292 -21.68 4.30 28.41
C ASP A 292 -23.10 4.04 28.97
N LYS A 293 -23.86 3.10 28.38
CA LYS A 293 -25.14 2.60 28.91
C LYS A 293 -24.98 1.33 29.76
N ASN A 294 -23.79 0.75 29.85
CA ASN A 294 -23.47 -0.44 30.62
C ASN A 294 -22.02 -0.37 31.12
N VAL A 295 -21.82 0.17 32.34
CA VAL A 295 -20.49 0.39 32.93
C VAL A 295 -19.81 -0.88 33.46
N THR A 296 -20.35 -2.08 33.19
CA THR A 296 -19.71 -3.36 33.52
C THR A 296 -18.33 -3.46 32.84
N ALA A 297 -17.27 -3.76 33.58
CA ALA A 297 -15.93 -3.92 33.01
C ALA A 297 -15.86 -5.10 32.02
N ILE A 298 -15.08 -4.97 30.94
CA ILE A 298 -14.86 -6.06 29.97
C ILE A 298 -13.86 -7.10 30.53
N PRO A 299 -13.87 -8.36 30.08
CA PRO A 299 -12.87 -9.36 30.47
C PRO A 299 -11.43 -8.89 30.19
N ALA A 300 -10.50 -9.23 31.08
CA ALA A 300 -9.09 -8.87 30.94
C ALA A 300 -8.48 -9.33 29.60
N SER A 301 -8.83 -10.54 29.14
CA SER A 301 -8.42 -11.08 27.85
C SER A 301 -9.01 -10.31 26.65
N GLU A 302 -10.24 -9.80 26.78
CA GLU A 302 -10.86 -8.99 25.74
C GLU A 302 -10.19 -7.61 25.62
N LEU A 303 -9.86 -6.99 26.76
CA LEU A 303 -9.10 -5.74 26.79
C LEU A 303 -7.67 -5.91 26.24
N GLN A 304 -7.01 -7.04 26.53
CA GLN A 304 -5.71 -7.34 25.96
C GLN A 304 -5.77 -7.52 24.44
N ASN A 305 -6.78 -8.23 23.92
CA ASN A 305 -6.96 -8.38 22.48
C ASN A 305 -7.19 -7.04 21.76
N ASP A 306 -7.92 -6.11 22.38
CA ASP A 306 -8.13 -4.75 21.84
C ASP A 306 -6.84 -3.91 21.85
N ILE A 307 -6.02 -4.03 22.92
CA ILE A 307 -4.69 -3.41 23.01
C ILE A 307 -3.76 -3.95 21.93
N ASP A 308 -3.70 -5.27 21.77
CA ASP A 308 -2.85 -5.93 20.77
C ASP A 308 -3.31 -5.58 19.36
N ALA A 309 -4.62 -5.48 19.11
CA ALA A 309 -5.15 -5.01 17.83
C ALA A 309 -4.75 -3.57 17.51
N ALA A 310 -4.74 -2.67 18.50
CA ALA A 310 -4.29 -1.28 18.31
C ALA A 310 -2.77 -1.21 18.02
N ILE A 311 -1.95 -1.85 18.86
CA ILE A 311 -0.48 -1.83 18.74
C ILE A 311 -0.02 -2.47 17.43
N ASN A 312 -0.59 -3.62 17.04
CA ASN A 312 -0.24 -4.29 15.79
C ASN A 312 -0.68 -3.52 14.52
N ASN A 313 -1.57 -2.53 14.66
CA ASN A 313 -1.99 -1.64 13.56
C ASN A 313 -1.32 -0.25 13.63
N GLY A 314 -0.23 -0.13 14.40
CA GLY A 314 0.67 1.02 14.37
C GLY A 314 0.41 2.11 15.39
N SER A 315 -0.45 1.88 16.41
CA SER A 315 -0.52 2.83 17.52
C SER A 315 0.80 2.86 18.29
N SER A 316 1.21 4.06 18.69
CA SER A 316 2.40 4.34 19.51
C SER A 316 2.16 4.10 21.01
N GLY A 317 1.14 3.29 21.33
CA GLY A 317 0.62 3.14 22.68
C GLY A 317 -0.91 3.03 22.73
N TYR A 318 -1.42 2.96 23.95
CA TYR A 318 -2.85 2.95 24.26
C TYR A 318 -3.16 3.81 25.49
N ALA A 319 -4.41 4.23 25.61
CA ALA A 319 -4.97 4.93 26.75
C ALA A 319 -6.24 4.18 27.22
N LEU A 320 -6.34 3.88 28.51
CA LEU A 320 -7.45 3.12 29.08
C LEU A 320 -8.55 4.05 29.60
N PHE A 321 -9.73 4.00 28.99
CA PHE A 321 -10.92 4.72 29.44
C PHE A 321 -11.84 3.75 30.21
N ARG A 322 -11.84 3.73 31.55
CA ARG A 322 -11.18 4.68 32.47
C ARG A 322 -10.87 4.03 33.82
N TYR A 323 -10.03 4.69 34.63
CA TYR A 323 -9.75 4.24 36.01
C TYR A 323 -11.07 4.08 36.82
N GLY A 324 -11.11 3.06 37.68
CA GLY A 324 -12.32 2.63 38.39
C GLY A 324 -13.21 1.67 37.61
N LEU A 325 -13.10 1.61 36.26
CA LEU A 325 -13.85 0.69 35.39
C LEU A 325 -12.93 -0.28 34.63
N ILE A 326 -11.71 -0.52 35.15
CA ILE A 326 -10.78 -1.54 34.65
C ILE A 326 -11.06 -2.85 35.39
N ASN A 327 -11.07 -3.97 34.68
CA ASN A 327 -11.26 -5.30 35.28
C ASN A 327 -10.14 -5.60 36.30
N SER A 328 -10.49 -6.05 37.50
CA SER A 328 -9.52 -6.33 38.58
C SER A 328 -8.57 -7.49 38.27
N SER A 329 -8.87 -8.34 37.28
CA SER A 329 -7.96 -9.38 36.78
C SER A 329 -7.01 -8.91 35.66
N PHE A 330 -7.22 -7.71 35.11
CA PHE A 330 -6.38 -7.18 34.04
C PHE A 330 -4.99 -6.81 34.58
N GLY A 331 -3.95 -7.45 34.04
CA GLY A 331 -2.57 -7.24 34.46
C GLY A 331 -2.22 -7.78 35.84
N MET A 332 -2.98 -8.74 36.39
CA MET A 332 -2.47 -9.58 37.49
C MET A 332 -1.42 -10.54 36.95
N ASP A 333 -0.23 -10.53 37.54
CA ASP A 333 0.88 -11.42 37.17
C ASP A 333 0.79 -12.74 37.95
N SER A 334 0.48 -13.83 37.24
CA SER A 334 0.48 -15.21 37.74
C SER A 334 1.66 -16.03 37.23
N THR A 335 2.63 -15.38 36.57
CA THR A 335 3.86 -16.01 36.09
C THR A 335 4.74 -16.35 37.28
N ILE A 336 5.41 -17.51 37.25
CA ILE A 336 6.39 -17.89 38.27
C ILE A 336 7.78 -17.49 37.79
N PRO A 337 8.62 -16.84 38.63
CA PRO A 337 9.98 -16.49 38.26
C PRO A 337 10.80 -17.75 37.98
N THR A 338 11.47 -17.77 36.83
CA THR A 338 12.33 -18.85 36.34
C THR A 338 13.76 -18.34 36.15
N VAL A 339 14.75 -19.22 36.34
CA VAL A 339 16.17 -18.88 36.09
C VAL A 339 16.42 -18.82 34.58
N LYS A 340 16.57 -17.60 34.03
CA LYS A 340 16.98 -17.38 32.63
C LYS A 340 18.47 -17.65 32.41
N SER A 341 19.32 -17.31 33.38
CA SER A 341 20.75 -17.62 33.33
C SER A 341 21.40 -17.65 34.71
N ILE A 342 22.53 -18.33 34.82
CA ILE A 342 23.35 -18.38 36.02
C ILE A 342 24.83 -18.32 35.63
N ASP A 343 25.62 -17.56 36.40
CA ASP A 343 27.06 -17.41 36.26
C ASP A 343 27.73 -17.72 37.62
N PRO A 344 28.47 -18.83 37.77
CA PRO A 344 28.84 -19.81 36.75
C PRO A 344 27.66 -20.58 36.16
N ALA A 345 27.77 -20.96 34.89
CA ALA A 345 26.80 -21.81 34.21
C ALA A 345 26.78 -23.24 34.80
N ASN A 346 25.68 -23.96 34.61
CA ASN A 346 25.57 -25.34 35.09
C ASN A 346 26.65 -26.25 34.46
N ASN A 347 27.27 -27.08 35.29
CA ASN A 347 28.41 -27.95 34.97
C ASN A 347 29.67 -27.20 34.47
N SER A 348 29.78 -25.89 34.68
CA SER A 348 31.01 -25.17 34.35
C SER A 348 32.19 -25.65 35.20
N VAL A 349 33.31 -25.92 34.54
CA VAL A 349 34.61 -26.23 35.16
C VAL A 349 35.49 -24.97 35.16
N ASN A 350 36.68 -25.06 35.77
CA ASN A 350 37.68 -24.00 35.77
C ASN A 350 37.18 -22.67 36.37
N VAL A 351 36.28 -22.76 37.36
CA VAL A 351 35.74 -21.58 38.05
C VAL A 351 36.76 -21.03 39.07
N PRO A 352 36.98 -19.70 39.14
CA PRO A 352 37.82 -19.11 40.18
C PRO A 352 37.31 -19.38 41.60
N ILE A 353 38.21 -19.69 42.54
CA ILE A 353 37.83 -20.03 43.93
C ILE A 353 37.16 -18.89 44.72
N ASN A 354 37.18 -17.66 44.21
CA ASN A 354 36.57 -16.47 44.80
C ASN A 354 35.38 -15.94 43.97
N LYS A 355 34.80 -16.78 43.12
CA LYS A 355 33.74 -16.39 42.18
C LYS A 355 32.46 -15.93 42.90
N VAL A 356 32.12 -14.66 42.71
CA VAL A 356 30.76 -14.16 42.95
C VAL A 356 29.80 -14.81 41.96
N ILE A 357 28.74 -15.41 42.48
CA ILE A 357 27.71 -16.11 41.71
C ILE A 357 26.57 -15.13 41.40
N LYS A 358 26.03 -15.16 40.18
CA LYS A 358 24.88 -14.33 39.78
C LYS A 358 23.81 -15.18 39.10
N VAL A 359 22.55 -14.97 39.47
CA VAL A 359 21.38 -15.65 38.93
C VAL A 359 20.42 -14.60 38.35
N THR A 360 20.07 -14.75 37.08
CA THR A 360 19.18 -13.82 36.37
C THR A 360 17.85 -14.51 36.12
N PHE A 361 16.75 -13.85 36.48
CA PHE A 361 15.39 -14.38 36.42
C PHE A 361 14.59 -13.85 35.23
N SER A 362 13.44 -14.50 34.96
CA SER A 362 12.52 -14.10 33.90
C SER A 362 11.98 -12.68 34.06
N GLU A 363 11.66 -12.29 35.28
CA GLU A 363 11.12 -10.98 35.70
C GLU A 363 11.82 -10.46 36.98
N SER A 364 11.43 -9.26 37.44
CA SER A 364 11.94 -8.66 38.68
C SER A 364 11.55 -9.47 39.92
N ILE A 365 12.50 -9.66 40.84
CA ILE A 365 12.34 -10.54 42.00
C ILE A 365 12.47 -9.79 43.34
N LYS A 366 11.92 -10.39 44.39
CA LYS A 366 12.15 -10.06 45.80
C LYS A 366 12.58 -11.31 46.59
N ARG A 367 13.08 -11.09 47.80
CA ARG A 367 13.53 -12.17 48.69
C ARG A 367 12.32 -12.94 49.21
N GLY A 368 12.33 -14.27 49.07
CA GLY A 368 11.32 -15.15 49.66
C GLY A 368 11.65 -15.52 51.11
N THR A 369 10.89 -16.46 51.68
CA THR A 369 11.01 -16.87 53.09
C THR A 369 12.02 -17.98 53.32
N LEU A 370 12.34 -18.81 52.32
CA LEU A 370 13.24 -19.96 52.49
C LEU A 370 14.70 -19.67 52.12
N SER A 371 15.62 -20.48 52.66
CA SER A 371 17.06 -20.31 52.49
C SER A 371 17.58 -20.53 51.07
N ILE A 372 18.74 -19.94 50.79
CA ILE A 372 19.60 -20.16 49.63
C ILE A 372 20.89 -20.81 50.14
N TYR A 373 21.47 -21.78 49.42
CA TYR A 373 22.69 -22.47 49.84
C TYR A 373 23.72 -22.61 48.72
N VAL A 374 25.00 -22.59 49.10
CA VAL A 374 26.11 -23.16 48.32
C VAL A 374 26.70 -24.30 49.14
N LYS A 375 26.88 -25.48 48.53
CA LYS A 375 27.22 -26.74 49.23
C LYS A 375 28.30 -27.50 48.49
N ASN A 376 29.40 -27.83 49.16
CA ASN A 376 30.46 -28.68 48.61
C ASN A 376 29.88 -30.07 48.27
N SER A 377 30.08 -30.53 47.03
CA SER A 377 29.37 -31.71 46.50
C SER A 377 29.90 -33.05 47.03
N SER A 378 31.15 -33.13 47.50
CA SER A 378 31.76 -34.38 48.00
C SER A 378 31.70 -34.51 49.53
N THR A 379 31.89 -33.41 50.27
CA THR A 379 31.88 -33.39 51.74
C THR A 379 30.52 -33.01 52.34
N GLY A 380 29.58 -32.53 51.51
CA GLY A 380 28.27 -32.04 51.96
C GLY A 380 28.29 -30.76 52.80
N LYS A 381 29.47 -30.16 53.07
CA LYS A 381 29.58 -28.95 53.89
C LYS A 381 29.05 -27.72 53.16
N TYR A 382 28.27 -26.90 53.87
CA TYR A 382 27.80 -25.60 53.36
C TYR A 382 28.93 -24.57 53.34
N VAL A 383 28.91 -23.69 52.35
CA VAL A 383 29.80 -22.52 52.25
C VAL A 383 29.05 -21.31 52.82
N PRO A 384 29.63 -20.53 53.76
CA PRO A 384 29.02 -19.29 54.22
C PRO A 384 28.90 -18.26 53.08
N ILE A 385 27.71 -17.70 52.91
CA ILE A 385 27.38 -16.76 51.83
C ILE A 385 26.65 -15.51 52.34
N THR A 386 26.66 -14.47 51.52
CA THR A 386 25.81 -13.28 51.62
C THR A 386 25.06 -13.07 50.31
N THR A 387 23.86 -12.49 50.35
CA THR A 387 23.00 -12.34 49.16
C THR A 387 22.41 -10.94 49.02
N SER A 388 22.29 -10.47 47.78
CA SER A 388 21.63 -9.20 47.42
C SER A 388 20.82 -9.34 46.13
N ILE A 389 19.80 -8.51 45.96
CA ILE A 389 18.90 -8.51 44.80
C ILE A 389 18.88 -7.12 44.17
N SER A 390 18.88 -7.07 42.84
CA SER A 390 18.73 -5.85 42.04
C SER A 390 17.91 -6.15 40.78
N GLY A 391 16.64 -5.73 40.76
CA GLY A 391 15.72 -6.03 39.66
C GLY A 391 15.49 -7.53 39.52
N ASN A 392 15.83 -8.11 38.36
CA ASN A 392 15.74 -9.54 38.09
C ASN A 392 17.04 -10.33 38.41
N VAL A 393 18.01 -9.75 39.12
CA VAL A 393 19.30 -10.40 39.41
C VAL A 393 19.51 -10.62 40.91
N LEU A 394 19.68 -11.88 41.30
CA LEU A 394 20.22 -12.30 42.58
C LEU A 394 21.75 -12.40 42.46
N THR A 395 22.48 -11.76 43.38
CA THR A 395 23.92 -11.95 43.57
C THR A 395 24.17 -12.72 44.85
N ILE A 396 25.00 -13.76 44.78
CA ILE A 396 25.46 -14.57 45.91
C ILE A 396 26.97 -14.39 46.03
N THR A 397 27.42 -13.80 47.13
CA THR A 397 28.84 -13.60 47.45
C THR A 397 29.29 -14.68 48.43
N LEU A 398 30.46 -15.26 48.17
CA LEU A 398 31.09 -16.25 49.03
C LEU A 398 31.90 -15.53 50.12
N ASN A 399 31.72 -15.88 51.39
CA ASN A 399 32.41 -15.21 52.50
C ASN A 399 33.84 -15.74 52.71
N SER A 400 34.24 -16.80 51.99
CA SER A 400 35.58 -17.38 51.99
C SER A 400 35.91 -17.99 50.63
N ASN A 401 37.20 -18.17 50.33
CA ASN A 401 37.63 -18.88 49.12
C ASN A 401 37.22 -20.36 49.16
N LEU A 402 36.83 -20.90 48.01
CA LEU A 402 36.55 -22.31 47.78
C LEU A 402 37.86 -23.14 47.68
N THR A 403 37.74 -24.45 47.87
CA THR A 403 38.81 -25.39 47.54
C THR A 403 38.98 -25.47 46.02
N LYS A 404 40.21 -25.68 45.53
CA LYS A 404 40.54 -25.91 44.11
C LYS A 404 40.06 -27.28 43.61
N GLY A 405 39.86 -27.44 42.30
CA GLY A 405 39.46 -28.72 41.68
C GLY A 405 38.18 -29.36 42.23
N THR A 406 37.30 -28.57 42.87
CA THR A 406 36.24 -29.05 43.75
C THR A 406 34.87 -28.61 43.25
N THR A 407 33.92 -29.54 43.23
CA THR A 407 32.55 -29.28 42.78
C THR A 407 31.68 -28.75 43.92
N TYR A 408 30.87 -27.74 43.61
CA TYR A 408 29.90 -27.11 44.51
C TYR A 408 28.52 -27.05 43.85
N ASN A 409 27.48 -27.41 44.60
CA ASN A 409 26.09 -27.22 44.24
C ASN A 409 25.60 -25.86 44.74
N ILE A 410 24.81 -25.15 43.92
CA ILE A 410 24.04 -23.96 44.31
C ILE A 410 22.57 -24.38 44.36
N ILE A 411 21.89 -24.11 45.47
CA ILE A 411 20.52 -24.58 45.75
C ILE A 411 19.65 -23.37 46.10
N LEU A 412 18.60 -23.15 45.31
CA LEU A 412 17.51 -22.21 45.57
C LEU A 412 16.28 -23.05 45.94
N ASN A 413 15.84 -22.97 47.20
CA ASN A 413 14.64 -23.71 47.63
C ASN A 413 13.36 -23.09 47.04
N ALA A 414 12.28 -23.87 46.94
CA ALA A 414 11.00 -23.35 46.50
C ALA A 414 10.55 -22.19 47.41
N GLY A 415 10.18 -21.03 46.86
CA GLY A 415 9.86 -19.85 47.67
C GLY A 415 11.02 -19.21 48.44
N SER A 416 12.29 -19.53 48.10
CA SER A 416 13.45 -18.72 48.54
C SER A 416 13.55 -17.37 47.80
N ILE A 417 12.89 -17.27 46.65
CA ILE A 417 12.72 -16.09 45.82
C ILE A 417 11.25 -16.05 45.37
N THR A 418 10.69 -14.85 45.25
CA THR A 418 9.39 -14.61 44.60
C THR A 418 9.52 -13.46 43.60
N ASP A 419 8.58 -13.30 42.68
CA ASP A 419 8.44 -12.07 41.89
C ASP A 419 7.82 -10.94 42.74
N LEU A 420 7.54 -9.78 42.12
CA LEU A 420 6.95 -8.64 42.83
C LEU A 420 5.47 -8.84 43.22
N ALA A 421 4.65 -9.55 42.44
CA ALA A 421 3.28 -9.91 42.79
C ALA A 421 3.22 -10.96 43.91
N GLY A 422 4.16 -11.90 43.92
CA GLY A 422 4.39 -12.85 45.01
C GLY A 422 4.44 -14.33 44.62
N ASN A 423 4.41 -14.69 43.33
CA ASN A 423 4.49 -16.09 42.92
C ASN A 423 5.87 -16.66 43.25
N ALA A 424 5.91 -17.91 43.71
CA ALA A 424 7.10 -18.51 44.29
C ALA A 424 7.95 -19.26 43.26
N LEU A 425 9.25 -18.94 43.19
CA LEU A 425 10.24 -19.69 42.43
C LEU A 425 10.13 -21.19 42.77
N LYS A 426 10.04 -22.06 41.76
CA LYS A 426 10.16 -23.52 41.91
C LYS A 426 11.61 -23.88 42.25
N ALA A 427 11.80 -24.89 43.11
CA ALA A 427 13.12 -25.30 43.58
C ALA A 427 14.11 -25.54 42.41
N TYR A 428 15.29 -24.94 42.49
CA TYR A 428 16.30 -24.95 41.43
C TYR A 428 17.66 -25.32 42.00
N THR A 429 18.36 -26.26 41.37
CA THR A 429 19.72 -26.65 41.74
C THR A 429 20.61 -26.71 40.52
N THR A 430 21.83 -26.20 40.65
CA THR A 430 22.89 -26.22 39.63
C THR A 430 24.23 -26.58 40.28
N LYS A 431 25.28 -26.88 39.51
CA LYS A 431 26.62 -27.11 40.05
C LYS A 431 27.73 -26.52 39.17
N PHE A 432 28.90 -26.29 39.76
CA PHE A 432 30.13 -25.90 39.08
C PHE A 432 31.36 -26.49 39.77
N THR A 433 32.49 -26.54 39.09
CA THR A 433 33.78 -27.06 39.60
C THR A 433 34.86 -26.00 39.50
N THR A 434 35.61 -25.80 40.59
CA THR A 434 36.71 -24.83 40.64
C THR A 434 37.96 -25.29 39.89
N ASP A 435 38.79 -24.35 39.45
CA ASP A 435 40.01 -24.66 38.69
C ASP A 435 41.08 -25.40 39.53
N ALA A 436 41.88 -26.22 38.83
CA ALA A 436 43.06 -26.92 39.31
C ALA A 436 44.20 -26.97 38.25
N THR A 437 43.94 -26.55 37.01
CA THR A 437 44.95 -26.38 35.97
C THR A 437 45.75 -25.11 36.17
N ALA A 438 47.00 -25.09 35.68
CA ALA A 438 47.92 -23.97 35.84
C ALA A 438 48.21 -23.31 34.48
N PRO A 439 48.43 -21.98 34.46
CA PRO A 439 48.54 -21.25 33.21
C PRO A 439 49.82 -21.61 32.45
N THR A 440 49.69 -21.61 31.13
CA THR A 440 50.75 -21.85 30.14
C THR A 440 50.82 -20.68 29.15
N VAL A 441 51.98 -20.44 28.53
CA VAL A 441 52.12 -19.39 27.51
C VAL A 441 51.59 -19.91 26.17
N LYS A 442 50.51 -19.31 25.67
CA LYS A 442 49.93 -19.59 24.34
C LYS A 442 50.65 -18.82 23.22
N SER A 443 51.02 -17.56 23.44
CA SER A 443 51.73 -16.76 22.44
C SER A 443 52.52 -15.61 23.06
N ILE A 444 53.46 -15.05 22.28
CA ILE A 444 54.23 -13.87 22.66
C ILE A 444 54.49 -12.97 21.45
N ASP A 445 54.42 -11.66 21.68
CA ASP A 445 54.82 -10.61 20.75
C ASP A 445 55.85 -9.69 21.46
N PRO A 446 57.13 -9.62 21.03
CA PRO A 446 57.73 -10.31 19.90
C PRO A 446 57.80 -11.84 20.04
N SER A 447 57.63 -12.55 18.92
CA SER A 447 57.83 -14.00 18.84
C SER A 447 59.24 -14.41 19.29
N ASN A 448 59.40 -15.61 19.86
CA ASN A 448 60.72 -16.11 20.22
C ASN A 448 61.66 -16.18 19.00
N ASN A 449 62.93 -15.81 19.19
CA ASN A 449 63.97 -15.62 18.16
C ASN A 449 63.71 -14.51 17.12
N SER A 450 62.65 -13.70 17.25
CA SER A 450 62.37 -12.63 16.28
C SER A 450 63.48 -11.57 16.22
N ALA A 451 63.75 -11.07 15.02
CA ALA A 451 64.67 -9.98 14.75
C ALA A 451 63.91 -8.73 14.28
N ASN A 452 64.64 -7.64 14.04
CA ASN A 452 64.12 -6.36 13.55
C ASN A 452 62.99 -5.75 14.40
N ILE A 453 63.10 -5.92 15.72
CA ILE A 453 62.13 -5.39 16.68
C ILE A 453 62.38 -3.90 16.97
N PRO A 454 61.36 -3.01 16.89
CA PRO A 454 61.52 -1.61 17.23
C PRO A 454 62.02 -1.39 18.67
N ILE A 455 62.91 -0.41 18.88
CA ILE A 455 63.52 -0.15 20.19
C ILE A 455 62.52 0.28 21.28
N ASN A 456 61.33 0.73 20.90
CA ASN A 456 60.24 1.11 21.80
C ASN A 456 59.18 0.01 21.95
N LYS A 457 59.45 -1.22 21.51
CA LYS A 457 58.49 -2.32 21.52
C LYS A 457 58.08 -2.71 22.94
N THR A 458 56.80 -2.56 23.24
CA THR A 458 56.13 -3.24 24.34
C THR A 458 56.03 -4.75 24.05
N ILE A 459 56.39 -5.57 25.02
CA ILE A 459 56.25 -7.03 24.95
C ILE A 459 54.87 -7.44 25.48
N LYS A 460 54.20 -8.39 24.83
CA LYS A 460 52.92 -8.97 25.25
C LYS A 460 53.01 -10.49 25.30
N ILE A 461 52.60 -11.10 26.40
CA ILE A 461 52.57 -12.55 26.62
C ILE A 461 51.12 -12.95 26.88
N THR A 462 50.60 -13.89 26.09
CA THR A 462 49.24 -14.40 26.17
C THR A 462 49.24 -15.78 26.82
N PHE A 463 48.39 -16.01 27.81
CA PHE A 463 48.30 -17.27 28.55
C PHE A 463 47.08 -18.12 28.14
N SER A 464 47.07 -19.37 28.58
CA SER A 464 45.96 -20.32 28.37
C SER A 464 44.61 -19.83 28.87
N GLU A 465 44.61 -19.19 30.04
CA GLU A 465 43.47 -18.70 30.80
C GLU A 465 43.73 -17.31 31.42
N PRO A 466 42.74 -16.63 32.04
CA PRO A 466 42.95 -15.35 32.72
C PRO A 466 43.93 -15.47 33.90
N VAL A 467 44.83 -14.49 34.02
CA VAL A 467 45.91 -14.51 35.02
C VAL A 467 45.92 -13.27 35.92
N LYS A 468 46.67 -13.37 37.02
CA LYS A 468 47.04 -12.30 37.94
C LYS A 468 48.54 -12.34 38.25
N ALA A 469 49.06 -11.29 38.87
CA ALA A 469 50.45 -11.25 39.29
C ALA A 469 50.67 -12.26 40.43
N GLY A 470 51.76 -13.03 40.34
CA GLY A 470 52.24 -13.88 41.43
C GLY A 470 53.19 -13.11 42.37
N THR A 471 53.88 -13.85 43.24
CA THR A 471 54.78 -13.27 44.25
C THR A 471 56.21 -13.04 43.74
N LEU A 472 56.62 -13.71 42.66
CA LEU A 472 58.00 -13.66 42.16
C LEU A 472 58.20 -12.76 40.94
N SER A 473 59.45 -12.34 40.73
CA SER A 473 59.79 -11.30 39.74
C SER A 473 59.73 -11.76 38.28
N ILE A 474 59.45 -10.78 37.43
CA ILE A 474 59.47 -10.84 35.95
C ILE A 474 60.56 -9.88 35.46
N TYR A 475 61.40 -10.32 34.53
CA TYR A 475 62.58 -9.57 34.08
C TYR A 475 62.66 -9.44 32.55
N LEU A 476 63.27 -8.34 32.10
CA LEU A 476 63.80 -8.13 30.75
C LEU A 476 65.32 -7.93 30.89
N LYS A 477 66.14 -8.72 30.20
CA LYS A 477 67.61 -8.71 30.32
C LYS A 477 68.26 -8.38 28.98
N ASN A 478 69.20 -7.43 28.97
CA ASN A 478 70.06 -7.13 27.83
C ASN A 478 71.19 -8.16 27.79
N LEU A 479 71.30 -8.95 26.71
CA LEU A 479 72.30 -10.02 26.62
C LEU A 479 73.68 -9.54 26.16
N LYS A 480 73.80 -8.32 25.62
CA LYS A 480 75.10 -7.72 25.28
C LYS A 480 75.82 -7.13 26.50
N THR A 481 75.07 -6.68 27.52
CA THR A 481 75.64 -6.03 28.71
C THR A 481 75.40 -6.81 30.01
N GLY A 482 74.62 -7.90 29.96
CA GLY A 482 74.20 -8.67 31.14
C GLY A 482 73.19 -7.96 32.05
N LYS A 483 72.93 -6.66 31.88
CA LYS A 483 72.09 -5.85 32.77
C LYS A 483 70.60 -6.06 32.54
N TYR A 484 69.81 -5.94 33.60
CA TYR A 484 68.35 -5.90 33.52
C TYR A 484 67.85 -4.53 33.07
N VAL A 485 66.73 -4.51 32.34
CA VAL A 485 66.02 -3.30 31.91
C VAL A 485 64.86 -3.04 32.87
N THR A 486 64.76 -1.81 33.36
CA THR A 486 63.59 -1.36 34.13
C THR A 486 62.33 -1.42 33.27
N VAL A 487 61.31 -2.13 33.73
CA VAL A 487 60.06 -2.36 32.99
C VAL A 487 58.84 -2.14 33.86
N THR A 488 57.80 -1.51 33.31
CA THR A 488 56.45 -1.51 33.89
C THR A 488 55.68 -2.74 33.41
N LYS A 489 54.75 -3.22 34.24
CA LYS A 489 54.03 -4.48 34.04
C LYS A 489 52.53 -4.23 34.20
N LYS A 490 51.72 -4.67 33.25
CA LYS A 490 50.25 -4.58 33.31
C LYS A 490 49.64 -5.92 32.88
N ILE A 491 48.75 -6.46 33.69
CA ILE A 491 47.98 -7.67 33.35
C ILE A 491 46.53 -7.24 33.01
N SER A 492 45.95 -7.90 32.01
CA SER A 492 44.57 -7.68 31.56
C SER A 492 44.00 -9.00 31.06
N SER A 493 43.12 -9.63 31.83
CA SER A 493 42.66 -11.00 31.59
C SER A 493 43.84 -11.97 31.41
N ASN A 494 43.94 -12.67 30.27
CA ASN A 494 45.02 -13.62 29.97
C ASN A 494 46.25 -12.98 29.30
N ILE A 495 46.43 -11.66 29.36
CA ILE A 495 47.57 -10.97 28.71
C ILE A 495 48.41 -10.20 29.75
N LEU A 496 49.69 -10.54 29.84
CA LEU A 496 50.73 -9.73 30.48
C LEU A 496 51.38 -8.82 29.45
N THR A 497 51.44 -7.53 29.76
CA THR A 497 52.10 -6.48 28.98
C THR A 497 53.31 -5.96 29.76
N ILE A 498 54.49 -5.94 29.14
CA ILE A 498 55.76 -5.49 29.73
C ILE A 498 56.30 -4.35 28.87
N THR A 499 56.42 -3.15 29.44
CA THR A 499 56.89 -1.94 28.74
C THR A 499 58.25 -1.51 29.27
N PRO A 500 59.31 -1.43 28.43
CA PRO A 500 60.58 -0.80 28.80
C PRO A 500 60.38 0.65 29.25
N ALA A 501 61.01 1.04 30.38
CA ALA A 501 60.96 2.41 30.89
C ALA A 501 61.79 3.40 30.05
N ILE A 502 62.75 2.88 29.27
CA ILE A 502 63.56 3.61 28.28
C ILE A 502 63.61 2.82 26.99
N SER A 503 63.88 3.48 25.86
CA SER A 503 64.12 2.82 24.58
C SER A 503 65.28 1.81 24.68
N LEU A 504 65.07 0.63 24.12
CA LEU A 504 66.07 -0.43 24.05
C LEU A 504 67.26 -0.02 23.16
N THR A 505 68.42 -0.62 23.38
CA THR A 505 69.57 -0.47 22.51
C THR A 505 69.27 -1.13 21.16
N LYS A 506 69.52 -0.44 20.04
CA LYS A 506 69.35 -1.01 18.70
C LYS A 506 70.34 -2.15 18.41
N ALA A 507 70.05 -2.99 17.41
CA ALA A 507 70.85 -4.16 17.03
C ALA A 507 71.30 -5.07 18.21
N THR A 508 70.46 -5.25 19.23
CA THR A 508 70.81 -5.91 20.50
C THR A 508 69.81 -7.01 20.87
N LEU A 509 70.33 -8.14 21.38
CA LEU A 509 69.55 -9.28 21.86
C LEU A 509 69.03 -9.07 23.29
N TYR A 510 67.77 -9.41 23.53
CA TYR A 510 67.09 -9.33 24.82
C TYR A 510 66.41 -10.66 25.19
N TYR A 511 66.42 -11.00 26.48
CA TYR A 511 65.65 -12.12 27.05
C TYR A 511 64.51 -11.59 27.92
N VAL A 512 63.33 -12.21 27.83
CA VAL A 512 62.21 -12.02 28.76
C VAL A 512 62.10 -13.27 29.63
N ILE A 513 62.05 -13.10 30.95
CA ILE A 513 62.11 -14.19 31.93
C ILE A 513 60.90 -14.08 32.86
N LEU A 514 60.08 -15.14 32.88
CA LEU A 514 59.01 -15.37 33.85
C LEU A 514 59.47 -16.48 34.80
N ASN A 515 59.70 -16.17 36.07
CA ASN A 515 60.02 -17.18 37.07
C ASN A 515 58.77 -18.02 37.40
N ALA A 516 58.95 -19.24 37.89
CA ALA A 516 57.82 -20.03 38.39
C ALA A 516 57.09 -19.25 39.49
N GLY A 517 55.75 -19.22 39.47
CA GLY A 517 54.97 -18.42 40.44
C GLY A 517 55.12 -16.90 40.34
N SER A 518 55.71 -16.36 39.27
CA SER A 518 55.66 -14.92 38.95
C SER A 518 54.31 -14.48 38.35
N ILE A 519 53.54 -15.45 37.85
CA ILE A 519 52.18 -15.33 37.33
C ILE A 519 51.38 -16.52 37.88
N THR A 520 50.12 -16.30 38.22
CA THR A 520 49.15 -17.37 38.53
C THR A 520 47.86 -17.15 37.76
N ASP A 521 47.03 -18.16 37.59
CA ASP A 521 45.63 -17.96 37.19
C ASP A 521 44.80 -17.31 38.34
N LEU A 522 43.50 -17.14 38.12
CA LEU A 522 42.60 -16.53 39.11
C LEU A 522 42.32 -17.44 40.33
N ALA A 523 42.24 -18.76 40.18
CA ALA A 523 42.20 -19.73 41.28
C ALA A 523 43.55 -19.83 42.02
N GLY A 524 44.64 -19.40 41.40
CA GLY A 524 45.96 -19.27 42.00
C GLY A 524 46.83 -20.51 41.87
N ASN A 525 46.81 -21.22 40.74
CA ASN A 525 47.84 -22.18 40.36
C ASN A 525 48.97 -21.46 39.61
N SER A 526 50.21 -21.91 39.78
CA SER A 526 51.39 -21.15 39.38
C SER A 526 51.88 -21.50 37.99
N LEU A 527 52.15 -20.49 37.16
CA LEU A 527 52.87 -20.63 35.90
C LEU A 527 54.23 -21.31 36.15
N LYS A 528 54.58 -22.32 35.33
CA LYS A 528 55.94 -22.90 35.25
C LYS A 528 56.92 -21.89 34.61
N SER A 529 58.17 -21.88 35.06
CA SER A 529 59.20 -20.95 34.57
C SER A 529 59.34 -20.95 33.04
N TYR A 530 59.35 -19.75 32.43
CA TYR A 530 59.35 -19.56 30.98
C TYR A 530 60.36 -18.48 30.57
N THR A 531 61.09 -18.69 29.48
CA THR A 531 62.07 -17.74 28.93
C THR A 531 62.02 -17.72 27.40
N THR A 532 62.25 -16.55 26.82
CA THR A 532 62.11 -16.24 25.38
C THR A 532 63.05 -15.09 25.01
N LYS A 533 63.40 -14.94 23.73
CA LYS A 533 64.37 -13.92 23.27
C LYS A 533 63.98 -13.24 21.96
N PHE A 534 64.42 -11.99 21.78
CA PHE A 534 64.25 -11.21 20.55
C PHE A 534 65.41 -10.22 20.34
N THR A 535 65.63 -9.78 19.10
CA THR A 535 66.69 -8.85 18.71
C THR A 535 66.12 -7.57 18.12
N THR A 536 66.57 -6.42 18.61
CA THR A 536 66.15 -5.11 18.11
C THR A 536 66.73 -4.77 16.74
N ASP A 537 66.05 -3.87 16.03
CA ASP A 537 66.33 -3.52 14.64
C ASP A 537 67.70 -2.88 14.34
N LYS A 538 68.13 -3.09 13.10
CA LYS A 538 69.42 -2.72 12.48
C LYS A 538 69.26 -2.30 11.01
N THR A 539 68.14 -2.61 10.35
CA THR A 539 67.91 -2.23 8.94
C THR A 539 67.53 -0.76 8.81
N ALA A 540 67.83 -0.15 7.66
CA ALA A 540 67.54 1.25 7.38
C ALA A 540 66.49 1.38 6.27
N PRO A 541 65.61 2.40 6.32
CA PRO A 541 64.47 2.48 5.43
C PRO A 541 64.88 2.74 3.99
N THR A 542 64.15 2.12 3.06
CA THR A 542 64.24 2.34 1.61
C THR A 542 62.93 2.91 1.07
N ILE A 543 62.92 3.46 -0.14
CA ILE A 543 61.71 4.00 -0.78
C ILE A 543 61.08 2.88 -1.62
N LYS A 544 59.83 2.52 -1.31
CA LYS A 544 59.00 1.58 -2.07
C LYS A 544 58.28 2.25 -3.24
N SER A 545 57.81 3.49 -3.07
CA SER A 545 57.15 4.24 -4.15
C SER A 545 57.21 5.74 -3.91
N ILE A 546 57.03 6.52 -4.98
CA ILE A 546 56.93 7.98 -4.94
C ILE A 546 55.91 8.45 -5.98
N ASP A 547 55.07 9.40 -5.59
CA ASP A 547 54.04 10.05 -6.40
C ASP A 547 54.22 11.57 -6.32
N PRO A 548 54.55 12.29 -7.42
CA PRO A 548 54.76 11.78 -8.76
C PRO A 548 55.94 10.80 -8.88
N SER A 549 55.84 9.86 -9.82
CA SER A 549 56.92 8.94 -10.17
C SER A 549 58.08 9.67 -10.85
N ASN A 550 59.29 9.10 -10.81
CA ASN A 550 60.48 9.75 -11.33
C ASN A 550 60.38 10.03 -12.85
N ASN A 551 60.74 11.24 -13.24
CA ASN A 551 60.63 11.81 -14.59
C ASN A 551 59.19 11.88 -15.17
N SER A 552 58.15 11.72 -14.35
CA SER A 552 56.76 11.89 -14.80
C SER A 552 56.48 13.30 -15.34
N ALA A 553 55.61 13.37 -16.35
CA ALA A 553 55.12 14.60 -16.96
C ALA A 553 53.63 14.82 -16.63
N ASN A 554 53.06 15.93 -17.12
CA ASN A 554 51.63 16.26 -17.00
C ASN A 554 51.11 16.24 -15.55
N ILE A 555 51.94 16.73 -14.63
CA ILE A 555 51.60 16.83 -13.21
C ILE A 555 50.83 18.14 -12.95
N ALA A 556 49.69 18.05 -12.26
CA ALA A 556 48.91 19.23 -11.90
C ALA A 556 49.71 20.20 -10.99
N ILE A 557 49.54 21.51 -11.18
CA ILE A 557 50.31 22.53 -10.46
C ILE A 557 50.08 22.55 -8.93
N ASN A 558 48.98 21.96 -8.46
CA ASN A 558 48.65 21.82 -7.04
C ASN A 558 49.04 20.45 -6.45
N LYS A 559 49.90 19.68 -7.13
CA LYS A 559 50.24 18.32 -6.74
C LYS A 559 50.91 18.26 -5.37
N VAL A 560 50.23 17.57 -4.44
CA VAL A 560 50.84 17.03 -3.23
C VAL A 560 51.70 15.82 -3.60
N ILE A 561 52.94 15.82 -3.13
CA ILE A 561 53.92 14.75 -3.34
C ILE A 561 53.81 13.76 -2.17
N LYS A 562 53.89 12.45 -2.45
CA LYS A 562 53.88 11.37 -1.44
C LYS A 562 55.04 10.41 -1.67
N VAL A 563 55.72 10.03 -0.60
CA VAL A 563 56.83 9.07 -0.59
C VAL A 563 56.49 7.93 0.37
N THR A 564 56.54 6.70 -0.10
CA THR A 564 56.23 5.50 0.70
C THR A 564 57.51 4.72 0.95
N PHE A 565 57.78 4.37 2.21
CA PHE A 565 58.99 3.67 2.64
C PHE A 565 58.76 2.17 2.88
N SER A 566 59.85 1.41 2.99
CA SER A 566 59.89 -0.01 3.37
C SER A 566 59.06 -0.31 4.62
N GLU A 567 59.16 0.57 5.60
CA GLU A 567 58.74 0.43 7.00
C GLU A 567 58.32 1.79 7.61
N PRO A 568 57.75 1.82 8.84
CA PRO A 568 57.39 3.08 9.50
C PRO A 568 58.59 3.99 9.78
N VAL A 569 58.43 5.29 9.48
CA VAL A 569 59.50 6.29 9.57
C VAL A 569 59.12 7.47 10.47
N LYS A 570 60.13 8.25 10.85
CA LYS A 570 60.03 9.55 11.54
C LYS A 570 60.95 10.57 10.85
N ALA A 571 60.75 11.85 11.17
CA ALA A 571 61.62 12.90 10.68
C ALA A 571 63.03 12.76 11.30
N GLY A 572 64.06 12.86 10.47
CA GLY A 572 65.44 12.97 10.91
C GLY A 572 65.84 14.44 11.16
N THR A 573 67.14 14.67 11.34
CA THR A 573 67.70 16.00 11.67
C THR A 573 67.92 16.90 10.46
N LEU A 574 68.04 16.34 9.25
CA LEU A 574 68.40 17.09 8.04
C LEU A 574 67.20 17.45 7.15
N SER A 575 67.37 18.44 6.26
CA SER A 575 66.28 19.00 5.45
C SER A 575 65.73 18.03 4.40
N ILE A 576 64.40 18.03 4.28
CA ILE A 576 63.64 17.64 3.08
C ILE A 576 63.45 18.90 2.23
N ARG A 577 63.65 18.86 0.91
CA ARG A 577 63.50 20.04 0.03
C ARG A 577 62.87 19.70 -1.32
N VAL A 578 62.24 20.68 -1.96
CA VAL A 578 61.83 20.62 -3.38
C VAL A 578 62.46 21.80 -4.13
N LYS A 579 63.12 21.52 -5.26
CA LYS A 579 63.89 22.48 -6.08
C LYS A 579 63.20 22.71 -7.41
N ASN A 580 62.98 23.95 -7.81
CA ASN A 580 62.62 24.33 -9.17
C ASN A 580 63.89 24.21 -10.04
N LEU A 581 63.86 23.35 -11.07
CA LEU A 581 65.04 23.12 -11.92
C LEU A 581 65.21 24.19 -13.01
N LYS A 582 64.20 25.04 -13.26
CA LYS A 582 64.31 26.18 -14.19
C LYS A 582 64.99 27.39 -13.53
N THR A 583 64.75 27.64 -12.25
CA THR A 583 65.32 28.80 -11.53
C THR A 583 66.46 28.43 -10.57
N GLY A 584 66.68 27.14 -10.32
CA GLY A 584 67.64 26.65 -9.32
C GLY A 584 67.19 26.82 -7.85
N SER A 585 66.11 27.57 -7.59
CA SER A 585 65.61 27.90 -6.25
C SER A 585 64.92 26.71 -5.57
N TYR A 586 64.95 26.65 -4.24
CA TYR A 586 64.04 25.80 -3.47
C TYR A 586 62.68 26.48 -3.29
N ILE A 587 61.60 25.70 -3.21
CA ILE A 587 60.24 26.19 -2.91
C ILE A 587 59.81 25.85 -1.48
N SER A 588 58.94 26.68 -0.92
CA SER A 588 58.33 26.46 0.41
C SER A 588 57.39 25.26 0.39
N ILE A 589 57.52 24.41 1.41
CA ILE A 589 56.78 23.15 1.56
C ILE A 589 56.34 22.91 3.00
N ALA A 590 55.12 22.39 3.17
CA ALA A 590 54.70 21.72 4.39
C ALA A 590 55.03 20.22 4.30
N LYS A 591 55.35 19.59 5.44
CA LYS A 591 55.71 18.17 5.54
C LYS A 591 54.89 17.46 6.63
N LYS A 592 54.37 16.26 6.34
CA LYS A 592 53.67 15.40 7.30
C LYS A 592 54.10 13.96 7.13
N ILE A 593 54.41 13.26 8.23
CA ILE A 593 54.74 11.83 8.21
C ILE A 593 53.61 11.06 8.91
N SER A 594 53.23 9.91 8.37
CA SER A 594 52.21 9.02 8.91
C SER A 594 52.57 7.57 8.58
N GLY A 595 52.91 6.77 9.59
CA GLY A 595 53.39 5.40 9.39
C GLY A 595 54.63 5.35 8.49
N ASN A 596 54.54 4.66 7.36
CA ASN A 596 55.60 4.57 6.35
C ASN A 596 55.45 5.60 5.21
N THR A 597 54.63 6.65 5.36
CA THR A 597 54.39 7.65 4.30
C THR A 597 54.80 9.06 4.71
N LEU A 598 55.63 9.70 3.89
CA LEU A 598 55.91 11.14 3.93
C LEU A 598 55.04 11.84 2.89
N THR A 599 54.31 12.87 3.31
CA THR A 599 53.57 13.80 2.45
C THR A 599 54.28 15.15 2.43
N ILE A 600 54.48 15.70 1.23
CA ILE A 600 55.08 17.02 0.99
C ILE A 600 54.08 17.85 0.17
N THR A 601 53.65 18.98 0.73
CA THR A 601 52.68 19.88 0.10
C THR A 601 53.36 21.22 -0.20
N PRO A 602 53.52 21.63 -1.48
CA PRO A 602 53.92 23.00 -1.83
C PRO A 602 52.97 24.03 -1.19
N THR A 603 53.51 25.10 -0.61
CA THR A 603 52.67 26.15 0.04
C THR A 603 52.05 27.12 -0.96
N SER A 604 52.45 27.04 -2.23
CA SER A 604 51.87 27.75 -3.37
C SER A 604 51.76 26.79 -4.55
N ASN A 605 50.92 27.11 -5.54
CA ASN A 605 50.91 26.37 -6.80
C ASN A 605 52.31 26.38 -7.45
N LEU A 606 52.67 25.25 -8.04
CA LEU A 606 53.85 25.09 -8.89
C LEU A 606 53.66 25.89 -10.20
N ILE A 607 54.77 26.26 -10.83
CA ILE A 607 54.74 26.94 -12.13
C ILE A 607 54.46 25.88 -13.21
N LYS A 608 53.49 26.13 -14.11
CA LYS A 608 53.17 25.20 -15.21
C LYS A 608 54.33 25.02 -16.19
N ALA A 609 54.33 23.93 -16.96
CA ALA A 609 55.40 23.50 -17.86
C ALA A 609 56.83 23.52 -17.25
N THR A 610 56.98 23.37 -15.93
CA THR A 610 58.26 23.47 -15.21
C THR A 610 58.63 22.13 -14.55
N GLN A 611 59.93 21.80 -14.54
CA GLN A 611 60.45 20.60 -13.89
C GLN A 611 60.92 20.90 -12.46
N TYR A 612 60.54 20.02 -11.52
CA TYR A 612 60.88 20.09 -10.11
C TYR A 612 61.64 18.82 -9.67
N ALA A 613 62.55 18.96 -8.71
CA ALA A 613 63.24 17.85 -8.07
C ALA A 613 62.93 17.79 -6.57
N VAL A 614 62.60 16.61 -6.07
CA VAL A 614 62.37 16.34 -4.63
C VAL A 614 63.63 15.70 -4.06
N VAL A 615 64.21 16.31 -3.03
CA VAL A 615 65.49 15.92 -2.44
C VAL A 615 65.30 15.48 -0.99
N LEU A 616 65.66 14.23 -0.71
CA LEU A 616 65.69 13.62 0.61
C LEU A 616 67.15 13.34 0.98
N ASN A 617 67.76 14.22 1.77
CA ASN A 617 69.15 14.05 2.20
C ASN A 617 69.29 12.82 3.11
N ALA A 618 70.48 12.21 3.14
CA ALA A 618 70.78 11.16 4.12
C ALA A 618 70.50 11.68 5.55
N GLY A 619 69.79 10.92 6.37
CA GLY A 619 69.40 11.37 7.73
C GLY A 619 68.33 12.48 7.80
N SER A 620 67.66 12.83 6.69
CA SER A 620 66.42 13.64 6.73
C SER A 620 65.18 12.83 7.14
N ILE A 621 65.27 11.50 7.03
CA ILE A 621 64.28 10.51 7.44
C ILE A 621 65.03 9.35 8.13
N THR A 622 64.45 8.80 9.20
CA THR A 622 64.91 7.56 9.84
C THR A 622 63.73 6.62 10.05
N ASP A 623 63.99 5.33 10.24
CA ASP A 623 63.00 4.41 10.85
C ASP A 623 62.75 4.77 12.34
N LEU A 624 61.93 3.97 13.02
CA LEU A 624 61.65 4.16 14.45
C LEU A 624 62.82 3.79 15.38
N ALA A 625 63.67 2.83 15.00
CA ALA A 625 64.90 2.44 15.72
C ALA A 625 66.07 3.44 15.55
N GLY A 626 65.96 4.37 14.60
CA GLY A 626 66.94 5.40 14.33
C GLY A 626 68.08 4.95 13.41
N ASN A 627 67.79 4.16 12.37
CA ASN A 627 68.70 4.01 11.23
C ASN A 627 68.25 4.95 10.09
N SER A 628 69.20 5.49 9.33
CA SER A 628 68.96 6.63 8.45
C SER A 628 68.73 6.21 7.00
N LEU A 629 67.72 6.80 6.36
CA LEU A 629 67.50 6.72 4.91
C LEU A 629 68.78 7.17 4.16
N LYS A 630 69.18 6.43 3.12
CA LYS A 630 70.23 6.86 2.17
C LYS A 630 69.73 8.02 1.30
N SER A 631 70.62 8.95 0.93
CA SER A 631 70.25 10.12 0.13
C SER A 631 69.53 9.74 -1.18
N TYR A 632 68.46 10.44 -1.51
CA TYR A 632 67.61 10.15 -2.67
C TYR A 632 67.11 11.43 -3.35
N THR A 633 66.92 11.39 -4.66
CA THR A 633 66.33 12.49 -5.43
C THR A 633 65.48 11.94 -6.58
N THR A 634 64.29 12.52 -6.78
CA THR A 634 63.39 12.25 -7.91
C THR A 634 63.07 13.55 -8.65
N LYS A 635 62.60 13.47 -9.90
CA LYS A 635 62.13 14.62 -10.69
C LYS A 635 60.71 14.42 -11.21
N PHE A 636 59.99 15.50 -11.48
CA PHE A 636 58.73 15.49 -12.23
C PHE A 636 58.49 16.83 -12.94
N THR A 637 57.61 16.84 -13.95
CA THR A 637 57.32 18.02 -14.79
C THR A 637 55.82 18.32 -14.78
N THR A 638 55.46 19.58 -14.50
CA THR A 638 54.06 20.02 -14.47
C THR A 638 53.45 20.15 -15.88
N ASP A 639 52.12 20.08 -15.97
CA ASP A 639 51.38 20.10 -17.24
C ASP A 639 51.61 21.34 -18.14
N LYS A 640 51.38 21.12 -19.44
CA LYS A 640 51.49 22.04 -20.58
C LYS A 640 50.37 21.83 -21.62
N THR A 641 49.69 20.68 -21.62
CA THR A 641 48.63 20.35 -22.57
C THR A 641 47.32 21.06 -22.25
N ALA A 642 46.47 21.28 -23.25
CA ALA A 642 45.17 21.93 -23.10
C ALA A 642 44.03 20.91 -23.21
N PRO A 643 42.92 21.09 -22.47
CA PRO A 643 41.82 20.13 -22.46
C PRO A 643 41.10 20.08 -23.81
N THR A 644 40.66 18.88 -24.17
CA THR A 644 39.96 18.53 -25.40
C THR A 644 38.64 17.82 -25.08
N ILE A 645 37.64 17.94 -25.95
CA ILE A 645 36.33 17.34 -25.73
C ILE A 645 36.37 15.87 -26.17
N LYS A 646 36.08 14.97 -25.23
CA LYS A 646 35.96 13.52 -25.44
C LYS A 646 34.55 13.11 -25.88
N SER A 647 33.51 13.77 -25.38
CA SER A 647 32.12 13.55 -25.81
C SER A 647 31.22 14.73 -25.45
N ILE A 648 30.06 14.81 -26.11
CA ILE A 648 29.05 15.84 -25.85
C ILE A 648 27.65 15.26 -26.04
N ASP A 649 26.73 15.63 -25.13
CA ASP A 649 25.32 15.26 -25.13
C ASP A 649 24.46 16.54 -25.00
N PRO A 650 23.62 16.92 -25.98
CA PRO A 650 23.40 16.24 -27.26
C PRO A 650 24.66 16.19 -28.14
N SER A 651 24.73 15.16 -28.99
CA SER A 651 25.76 15.05 -30.02
C SER A 651 25.59 16.13 -31.10
N ASN A 652 26.67 16.47 -31.81
CA ASN A 652 26.64 17.55 -32.80
C ASN A 652 25.67 17.25 -33.95
N ASN A 653 24.86 18.24 -34.31
CA ASN A 653 23.77 18.18 -35.29
C ASN A 653 22.63 17.20 -34.95
N SER A 654 22.53 16.70 -33.71
CA SER A 654 21.39 15.86 -33.29
C SER A 654 20.05 16.61 -33.38
N ALA A 655 19.01 15.90 -33.81
CA ALA A 655 17.63 16.35 -33.84
C ALA A 655 16.83 15.76 -32.68
N ASN A 656 15.53 16.10 -32.60
CA ASN A 656 14.57 15.51 -31.66
C ASN A 656 14.99 15.62 -30.19
N ILE A 657 15.56 16.78 -29.83
CA ILE A 657 16.02 17.07 -28.48
C ILE A 657 14.90 17.74 -27.67
N ALA A 658 14.60 17.19 -26.48
CA ALA A 658 13.59 17.76 -25.58
C ALA A 658 13.93 19.21 -25.19
N ILE A 659 12.90 20.08 -25.11
CA ILE A 659 13.09 21.52 -24.84
C ILE A 659 13.66 21.88 -23.46
N ASN A 660 13.75 20.90 -22.56
CA ASN A 660 14.32 21.01 -21.23
C ASN A 660 15.71 20.33 -21.10
N LYS A 661 16.31 19.90 -22.21
CA LYS A 661 17.56 19.13 -22.23
C LYS A 661 18.68 19.84 -21.47
N VAL A 662 19.19 19.15 -20.45
CA VAL A 662 20.48 19.47 -19.83
C VAL A 662 21.59 18.96 -20.75
N ILE A 663 22.52 19.84 -21.07
CA ILE A 663 23.65 19.59 -21.96
C ILE A 663 24.86 19.18 -21.12
N LYS A 664 25.62 18.18 -21.55
CA LYS A 664 26.85 17.72 -20.90
C LYS A 664 28.02 17.69 -21.87
N VAL A 665 29.17 18.21 -21.46
CA VAL A 665 30.43 18.18 -22.21
C VAL A 665 31.47 17.45 -21.37
N THR A 666 32.01 16.36 -21.91
CA THR A 666 33.03 15.54 -21.24
C THR A 666 34.39 15.81 -21.87
N PHE A 667 35.40 16.08 -21.04
CA PHE A 667 36.77 16.34 -21.48
C PHE A 667 37.66 15.09 -21.33
N ASN A 668 38.82 15.10 -22.00
CA ASN A 668 39.87 14.09 -21.82
C ASN A 668 40.44 14.05 -20.39
N GLU A 669 40.39 15.19 -19.68
CA GLU A 669 41.05 15.43 -18.39
C GLU A 669 40.19 16.30 -17.44
N PRO A 670 40.50 16.38 -16.13
CA PRO A 670 39.78 17.23 -15.19
C PRO A 670 39.90 18.73 -15.50
N VAL A 671 38.78 19.45 -15.44
CA VAL A 671 38.69 20.87 -15.84
C VAL A 671 38.13 21.76 -14.73
N LYS A 672 38.26 23.07 -14.92
CA LYS A 672 37.65 24.14 -14.12
C LYS A 672 37.15 25.27 -15.02
N THR A 673 36.33 26.17 -14.47
CA THR A 673 35.86 27.35 -15.19
C THR A 673 37.02 28.30 -15.48
N GLY A 674 37.17 28.71 -16.74
CA GLY A 674 38.04 29.82 -17.12
C GLY A 674 37.35 31.18 -16.96
N THR A 675 38.00 32.23 -17.47
CA THR A 675 37.55 33.62 -17.34
C THR A 675 36.47 34.02 -18.35
N LEU A 676 36.37 33.36 -19.50
CA LEU A 676 35.44 33.76 -20.57
C LEU A 676 34.09 33.02 -20.54
N SER A 677 33.09 33.61 -21.20
CA SER A 677 31.71 33.12 -21.21
C SER A 677 31.56 31.77 -21.93
N ILE A 678 30.77 30.89 -21.33
CA ILE A 678 30.09 29.78 -22.00
C ILE A 678 28.72 30.31 -22.43
N LYS A 679 28.24 30.01 -23.64
CA LYS A 679 26.95 30.51 -24.14
C LYS A 679 26.13 29.41 -24.81
N LEU A 680 24.80 29.54 -24.73
CA LEU A 680 23.84 28.80 -25.55
C LEU A 680 23.13 29.82 -26.45
N LYS A 681 23.16 29.65 -27.76
CA LYS A 681 22.59 30.59 -28.75
C LYS A 681 21.41 29.94 -29.48
N ASN A 682 20.27 30.61 -29.53
CA ASN A 682 19.19 30.27 -30.44
C ASN A 682 19.59 30.70 -31.86
N LEU A 683 19.67 29.77 -32.81
CA LEU A 683 20.12 30.08 -34.17
C LEU A 683 19.00 30.66 -35.07
N LYS A 684 17.73 30.55 -34.68
CA LYS A 684 16.60 31.13 -35.41
C LYS A 684 16.43 32.63 -35.09
N THR A 685 16.64 33.03 -33.84
CA THR A 685 16.51 34.44 -33.39
C THR A 685 17.85 35.16 -33.27
N GLY A 686 18.97 34.43 -33.30
CA GLY A 686 20.31 34.97 -33.04
C GLY A 686 20.60 35.30 -31.57
N THR A 687 19.62 35.21 -30.67
CA THR A 687 19.74 35.58 -29.25
C THR A 687 20.41 34.50 -28.40
N TYR A 688 20.96 34.90 -27.24
CA TYR A 688 21.49 33.95 -26.25
C TYR A 688 20.42 33.54 -25.24
N VAL A 689 20.44 32.26 -24.86
CA VAL A 689 19.61 31.69 -23.80
C VAL A 689 20.39 31.74 -22.48
N SER A 690 19.76 32.21 -21.41
CA SER A 690 20.33 32.17 -20.06
C SER A 690 20.54 30.73 -19.58
N ILE A 691 21.70 30.48 -18.97
CA ILE A 691 22.13 29.15 -18.54
C ILE A 691 22.71 29.17 -17.12
N THR A 692 22.55 28.06 -16.42
CA THR A 692 23.37 27.69 -15.26
C THR A 692 24.44 26.69 -15.70
N LYS A 693 25.60 26.73 -15.06
CA LYS A 693 26.75 25.86 -15.37
C LYS A 693 27.34 25.25 -14.09
N THR A 694 27.70 23.97 -14.14
CA THR A 694 28.47 23.29 -13.09
C THR A 694 29.55 22.42 -13.71
N ILE A 695 30.62 22.15 -12.96
CA ILE A 695 31.71 21.26 -13.38
C ILE A 695 31.95 20.24 -12.28
N SER A 696 32.11 18.97 -12.65
CA SER A 696 32.54 17.89 -11.77
C SER A 696 33.57 17.03 -12.49
N GLY A 697 34.79 16.96 -11.94
CA GLY A 697 35.92 16.27 -12.57
C GLY A 697 36.20 16.78 -14.00
N ASN A 698 36.01 15.90 -14.98
CA ASN A 698 36.16 16.19 -16.40
C ASN A 698 34.84 16.52 -17.12
N THR A 699 33.73 16.78 -16.41
CA THR A 699 32.40 16.99 -17.01
C THR A 699 31.85 18.37 -16.68
N LEU A 700 31.59 19.17 -17.72
CA LEU A 700 30.82 20.41 -17.67
C LEU A 700 29.34 20.09 -17.94
N THR A 701 28.45 20.56 -17.07
CA THR A 701 26.99 20.50 -17.25
C THR A 701 26.44 21.91 -17.47
N ILE A 702 25.60 22.08 -18.49
CA ILE A 702 24.93 23.33 -18.87
C ILE A 702 23.42 23.09 -18.84
N LYS A 703 22.68 23.89 -18.07
CA LYS A 703 21.21 23.80 -17.97
C LYS A 703 20.58 25.16 -18.34
N PRO A 704 19.71 25.22 -19.37
CA PRO A 704 18.89 26.40 -19.67
C PRO A 704 18.04 26.81 -18.45
N THR A 705 17.91 28.12 -18.21
CA THR A 705 17.05 28.65 -17.12
C THR A 705 15.58 28.77 -17.54
N SER A 706 15.29 28.74 -18.84
CA SER A 706 13.96 28.70 -19.44
C SER A 706 13.86 27.53 -20.42
N THR A 707 12.64 27.08 -20.71
CA THR A 707 12.38 26.08 -21.75
C THR A 707 12.77 26.62 -23.13
N LEU A 708 13.46 25.81 -23.91
CA LEU A 708 13.82 26.13 -25.29
C LEU A 708 12.57 26.17 -26.19
N THR A 709 12.59 27.00 -27.23
CA THR A 709 11.59 26.93 -28.31
C THR A 709 11.69 25.57 -29.02
N LYS A 710 10.54 24.94 -29.32
CA LYS A 710 10.46 23.71 -30.13
C LYS A 710 10.85 23.93 -31.59
N ALA A 711 11.12 22.85 -32.33
CA ALA A 711 11.50 22.87 -33.75
C ALA A 711 12.62 23.89 -34.11
N THR A 712 13.58 24.12 -33.19
CA THR A 712 14.54 25.22 -33.26
C THR A 712 15.96 24.71 -33.02
N GLN A 713 16.91 25.17 -33.84
CA GLN A 713 18.32 24.84 -33.70
C GLN A 713 19.02 25.77 -32.70
N TYR A 714 19.83 25.18 -31.82
CA TYR A 714 20.65 25.87 -30.83
C TYR A 714 22.12 25.54 -31.03
N ALA A 715 23.01 26.48 -30.68
CA ALA A 715 24.45 26.27 -30.64
C ALA A 715 25.01 26.46 -29.22
N VAL A 716 25.81 25.50 -28.77
CA VAL A 716 26.60 25.62 -27.53
C VAL A 716 27.97 26.14 -27.92
N VAL A 717 28.37 27.28 -27.37
CA VAL A 717 29.64 27.95 -27.68
C VAL A 717 30.52 27.95 -26.44
N LEU A 718 31.69 27.30 -26.56
CA LEU A 718 32.78 27.39 -25.60
C LEU A 718 33.86 28.28 -26.22
N ASN A 719 34.00 29.50 -25.73
CA ASN A 719 35.10 30.37 -26.15
C ASN A 719 36.44 29.81 -25.65
N ALA A 720 37.55 30.06 -26.35
CA ALA A 720 38.88 29.77 -25.82
C ALA A 720 39.05 30.44 -24.44
N GLY A 721 39.55 29.71 -23.45
CA GLY A 721 39.65 30.22 -22.07
C GLY A 721 38.33 30.36 -21.30
N SER A 722 37.20 29.83 -21.80
CA SER A 722 35.98 29.64 -20.99
C SER A 722 36.04 28.41 -20.07
N ILE A 723 36.92 27.46 -20.41
CA ILE A 723 37.30 26.28 -19.64
C ILE A 723 38.82 26.18 -19.64
N THR A 724 39.41 25.74 -18.52
CA THR A 724 40.82 25.32 -18.46
C THR A 724 40.93 23.95 -17.82
N ASP A 725 42.06 23.27 -17.98
CA ASP A 725 42.47 22.17 -17.11
C ASP A 725 42.73 22.66 -15.65
N LEU A 726 43.23 21.79 -14.78
CA LEU A 726 43.67 22.20 -13.45
C LEU A 726 44.96 23.04 -13.45
N ALA A 727 45.85 22.90 -14.43
CA ALA A 727 47.12 23.63 -14.54
C ALA A 727 47.02 25.06 -15.12
N GLY A 728 45.84 25.48 -15.60
CA GLY A 728 45.62 26.78 -16.23
C GLY A 728 45.98 26.82 -17.73
N ASN A 729 45.83 25.72 -18.45
CA ASN A 729 45.87 25.64 -19.91
C ASN A 729 44.43 25.68 -20.45
N ALA A 730 44.17 26.59 -21.38
CA ALA A 730 42.83 26.92 -21.85
C ALA A 730 42.37 26.00 -22.98
N ILE A 731 41.08 25.61 -22.97
CA ILE A 731 40.43 24.97 -24.11
C ILE A 731 40.59 25.83 -25.37
N ARG A 732 40.72 25.21 -26.55
CA ARG A 732 40.50 25.89 -27.84
C ARG A 732 39.01 26.20 -28.01
N SER A 733 38.67 27.28 -28.72
CA SER A 733 37.26 27.60 -29.03
C SER A 733 36.57 26.43 -29.73
N TYR A 734 35.36 26.10 -29.27
CA TYR A 734 34.54 24.99 -29.80
C TYR A 734 33.08 25.40 -29.91
N THR A 735 32.36 24.83 -30.88
CA THR A 735 30.91 25.00 -31.02
C THR A 735 30.27 23.71 -31.52
N THR A 736 29.17 23.32 -30.89
CA THR A 736 28.30 22.21 -31.34
C THR A 736 26.88 22.74 -31.56
N LYS A 737 26.06 22.03 -32.34
CA LYS A 737 24.65 22.36 -32.58
C LYS A 737 23.72 21.19 -32.23
N PHE A 738 22.47 21.49 -31.92
CA PHE A 738 21.38 20.52 -31.84
C PHE A 738 20.03 21.18 -32.17
N THR A 739 19.04 20.40 -32.59
CA THR A 739 17.69 20.86 -32.93
C THR A 739 16.65 20.28 -31.97
N THR A 740 15.79 21.13 -31.41
CA THR A 740 14.69 20.69 -30.53
C THR A 740 13.55 20.02 -31.29
N ASP A 741 12.83 19.12 -30.61
CA ASP A 741 11.79 18.30 -31.21
C ASP A 741 10.62 19.09 -31.84
N SER A 742 9.96 18.45 -32.78
CA SER A 742 8.81 18.92 -33.56
C SER A 742 7.76 17.83 -33.83
N THR A 743 8.09 16.56 -33.62
CA THR A 743 7.17 15.42 -33.74
C THR A 743 6.24 15.34 -32.54
N ALA A 744 5.07 14.72 -32.71
CA ALA A 744 4.08 14.55 -31.65
C ALA A 744 3.94 13.07 -31.29
N PRO A 745 3.70 12.72 -30.01
CA PRO A 745 3.64 11.34 -29.57
C PRO A 745 2.46 10.62 -30.20
N THR A 746 2.71 9.41 -30.67
CA THR A 746 1.71 8.52 -31.30
C THR A 746 1.58 7.23 -30.49
N VAL A 747 0.40 6.63 -30.44
CA VAL A 747 0.18 5.34 -29.75
C VAL A 747 0.81 4.23 -30.58
N LYS A 748 1.83 3.57 -30.01
CA LYS A 748 2.56 2.45 -30.63
C LYS A 748 1.91 1.10 -30.29
N SER A 749 1.39 0.95 -29.08
CA SER A 749 0.61 -0.23 -28.65
C SER A 749 -0.26 0.10 -27.44
N ILE A 750 -1.25 -0.75 -27.18
CA ILE A 750 -2.08 -0.68 -25.98
C ILE A 750 -2.40 -2.10 -25.49
N ASP A 751 -2.44 -2.26 -24.18
CA ASP A 751 -2.90 -3.47 -23.47
C ASP A 751 -4.03 -3.06 -22.50
N PRO A 752 -5.27 -3.56 -22.64
CA PRO A 752 -5.73 -4.53 -23.62
C PRO A 752 -5.65 -4.03 -25.07
N SER A 753 -5.32 -4.93 -25.99
CA SER A 753 -5.35 -4.67 -27.43
C SER A 753 -6.75 -4.25 -27.90
N ASN A 754 -6.83 -3.44 -28.96
CA ASN A 754 -8.10 -3.04 -29.55
C ASN A 754 -8.96 -4.25 -29.92
N ASN A 755 -10.26 -4.20 -29.59
CA ASN A 755 -11.25 -5.27 -29.75
C ASN A 755 -10.98 -6.56 -28.96
N SER A 756 -10.07 -6.55 -27.98
CA SER A 756 -9.85 -7.72 -27.12
C SER A 756 -11.10 -8.05 -26.28
N VAL A 757 -11.36 -9.35 -26.11
CA VAL A 757 -12.45 -9.91 -25.30
C VAL A 757 -11.90 -10.69 -24.12
N ASN A 758 -12.76 -11.03 -23.15
CA ASN A 758 -12.38 -11.73 -21.92
C ASN A 758 -11.29 -11.01 -21.10
N VAL A 759 -11.36 -9.68 -21.09
CA VAL A 759 -10.48 -8.86 -20.25
C VAL A 759 -10.86 -9.02 -18.76
N PRO A 760 -9.91 -9.32 -17.86
CA PRO A 760 -10.18 -9.45 -16.43
C PRO A 760 -10.78 -8.18 -15.81
N LEU A 761 -11.65 -8.34 -14.83
CA LEU A 761 -12.39 -7.19 -14.25
C LEU A 761 -11.47 -6.18 -13.55
N GLY A 762 -10.34 -6.63 -12.98
CA GLY A 762 -9.32 -5.78 -12.36
C GLY A 762 -8.21 -5.31 -13.33
N LYS A 763 -8.44 -5.32 -14.65
CA LYS A 763 -7.39 -5.01 -15.63
C LYS A 763 -6.92 -3.56 -15.55
N VAL A 764 -5.62 -3.40 -15.25
CA VAL A 764 -4.86 -2.18 -15.50
C VAL A 764 -4.59 -2.05 -17.01
N ILE A 765 -4.80 -0.86 -17.55
CA ILE A 765 -4.65 -0.54 -18.98
C ILE A 765 -3.32 0.19 -19.18
N ASN A 766 -2.50 -0.22 -20.14
CA ASN A 766 -1.20 0.40 -20.45
C ASN A 766 -1.14 0.84 -21.91
N VAL A 767 -0.89 2.13 -22.15
CA VAL A 767 -0.68 2.71 -23.48
C VAL A 767 0.80 3.03 -23.67
N THR A 768 1.42 2.48 -24.71
CA THR A 768 2.82 2.74 -25.06
C THR A 768 2.92 3.68 -26.26
N PHE A 769 3.75 4.72 -26.16
CA PHE A 769 3.91 5.75 -27.17
C PHE A 769 5.22 5.61 -27.98
N SER A 770 5.31 6.33 -29.10
CA SER A 770 6.51 6.47 -29.94
C SER A 770 7.74 6.98 -29.18
N GLU A 771 7.52 7.76 -28.12
CA GLU A 771 8.53 8.55 -27.42
C GLU A 771 8.12 8.84 -25.97
N SER A 772 9.02 9.44 -25.17
CA SER A 772 8.74 9.75 -23.77
C SER A 772 7.72 10.88 -23.61
N ILE A 773 6.71 10.65 -22.76
CA ILE A 773 5.55 11.53 -22.58
C ILE A 773 5.48 12.15 -21.18
N LYS A 774 4.63 13.16 -21.05
CA LYS A 774 4.17 13.79 -19.81
C LYS A 774 2.66 14.06 -19.90
N ALA A 775 2.02 14.30 -18.76
CA ALA A 775 0.61 14.66 -18.72
C ALA A 775 0.35 15.94 -19.53
N GLY A 776 -0.75 15.96 -20.29
CA GLY A 776 -1.18 17.12 -21.06
C GLY A 776 -2.17 18.00 -20.28
N THR A 777 -2.92 18.83 -21.01
CA THR A 777 -3.91 19.76 -20.42
C THR A 777 -5.33 19.21 -20.36
N LEU A 778 -5.64 18.15 -21.13
CA LEU A 778 -6.97 17.51 -21.13
C LEU A 778 -6.96 16.12 -20.50
N GLY A 779 -8.15 15.66 -20.09
CA GLY A 779 -8.30 14.37 -19.41
C GLY A 779 -8.05 13.15 -20.31
N VAL A 780 -7.57 12.08 -19.70
CA VAL A 780 -7.73 10.70 -20.18
C VAL A 780 -9.03 10.15 -19.58
N GLY A 781 -9.75 9.27 -20.27
CA GLY A 781 -10.96 8.65 -19.74
C GLY A 781 -11.17 7.22 -20.21
N VAL A 782 -11.90 6.45 -19.41
CA VAL A 782 -12.47 5.16 -19.82
C VAL A 782 -13.99 5.29 -19.65
N LYS A 783 -14.77 4.88 -20.66
CA LYS A 783 -16.24 4.94 -20.65
C LYS A 783 -16.84 3.59 -21.03
N ASP A 784 -17.99 3.25 -20.47
CA ASP A 784 -18.72 2.03 -20.82
C ASP A 784 -19.56 2.19 -22.12
N ARG A 785 -20.26 1.13 -22.52
CA ARG A 785 -21.14 1.09 -23.70
C ARG A 785 -22.28 2.13 -23.71
N THR A 786 -22.64 2.71 -22.57
CA THR A 786 -23.64 3.80 -22.47
C THR A 786 -23.02 5.20 -22.67
N GLY A 787 -21.69 5.27 -22.80
CA GLY A 787 -20.93 6.52 -22.89
C GLY A 787 -20.55 7.10 -21.52
N LYS A 788 -21.00 6.50 -20.42
CA LYS A 788 -20.70 6.92 -19.05
C LYS A 788 -19.23 6.67 -18.70
N TYR A 789 -18.52 7.71 -18.27
CA TYR A 789 -17.15 7.59 -17.77
C TYR A 789 -17.10 6.85 -16.42
N ILE A 790 -16.12 5.96 -16.26
CA ILE A 790 -15.81 5.31 -14.98
C ILE A 790 -14.67 6.05 -14.26
N PRO A 791 -14.64 6.05 -12.91
CA PRO A 791 -13.55 6.67 -12.16
C PRO A 791 -12.23 5.90 -12.36
N ILE A 792 -11.17 6.62 -12.77
CA ILE A 792 -9.82 6.09 -13.00
C ILE A 792 -8.78 6.88 -12.18
N THR A 793 -7.57 6.32 -12.09
CA THR A 793 -6.31 7.05 -11.83
C THR A 793 -5.37 6.83 -13.02
N THR A 794 -4.37 7.71 -13.17
CA THR A 794 -3.34 7.58 -14.20
C THR A 794 -1.94 7.82 -13.64
N SER A 795 -0.94 7.21 -14.27
CA SER A 795 0.48 7.46 -14.01
C SER A 795 1.27 7.34 -15.32
N ILE A 796 2.44 7.97 -15.39
CA ILE A 796 3.30 7.99 -16.58
C ILE A 796 4.72 7.57 -16.18
N SER A 797 5.31 6.66 -16.96
CA SER A 797 6.70 6.23 -16.82
C SER A 797 7.34 6.12 -18.21
N GLY A 798 8.30 7.00 -18.50
CA GLY A 798 8.96 7.07 -19.81
C GLY A 798 7.97 7.32 -20.95
N ASN A 799 7.80 6.34 -21.83
CA ASN A 799 6.85 6.35 -22.95
C ASN A 799 5.55 5.56 -22.66
N VAL A 800 5.26 5.20 -21.41
CA VAL A 800 4.06 4.44 -21.02
C VAL A 800 3.14 5.28 -20.14
N LEU A 801 1.85 5.33 -20.52
CA LEU A 801 0.74 5.80 -19.69
C LEU A 801 0.01 4.59 -19.13
N THR A 802 -0.04 4.47 -17.80
CA THR A 802 -0.82 3.47 -17.09
C THR A 802 -2.13 4.09 -16.61
N ILE A 803 -3.25 3.40 -16.83
CA ILE A 803 -4.61 3.80 -16.48
C ILE A 803 -5.22 2.70 -15.62
N THR A 804 -5.61 3.04 -14.39
CA THR A 804 -6.13 2.08 -13.41
C THR A 804 -7.56 2.45 -13.02
N PRO A 805 -8.56 1.59 -13.29
CA PRO A 805 -9.92 1.75 -12.76
C PRO A 805 -9.91 1.79 -11.22
N LYS A 806 -10.67 2.71 -10.61
CA LYS A 806 -10.79 2.78 -9.12
C LYS A 806 -11.66 1.68 -8.51
N SER A 807 -12.37 0.93 -9.35
CA SER A 807 -13.16 -0.24 -8.99
C SER A 807 -13.02 -1.30 -10.08
N ASN A 808 -13.32 -2.56 -9.77
CA ASN A 808 -13.44 -3.59 -10.80
C ASN A 808 -14.44 -3.15 -11.89
N LEU A 809 -14.10 -3.47 -13.13
CA LEU A 809 -14.94 -3.28 -14.30
C LEU A 809 -16.14 -4.23 -14.25
N THR A 810 -17.27 -3.80 -14.82
CA THR A 810 -18.48 -4.63 -14.93
C THR A 810 -18.23 -5.84 -15.83
N ASN A 811 -18.78 -7.00 -15.50
CA ASN A 811 -18.66 -8.23 -16.29
C ASN A 811 -19.37 -8.11 -17.66
N GLY A 812 -18.89 -8.82 -18.69
CA GLY A 812 -19.50 -8.85 -20.03
C GLY A 812 -19.69 -7.49 -20.72
N THR A 813 -18.91 -6.47 -20.34
CA THR A 813 -19.16 -5.07 -20.68
C THR A 813 -18.09 -4.53 -21.62
N LEU A 814 -18.53 -3.89 -22.71
CA LEU A 814 -17.68 -3.15 -23.64
C LEU A 814 -17.28 -1.79 -23.03
N TYR A 815 -15.99 -1.50 -23.06
CA TYR A 815 -15.38 -0.26 -22.60
C TYR A 815 -14.57 0.40 -23.73
N TYR A 816 -14.64 1.73 -23.81
CA TYR A 816 -13.83 2.56 -24.68
C TYR A 816 -12.79 3.31 -23.85
N ILE A 817 -11.54 3.28 -24.30
CA ILE A 817 -10.44 4.08 -23.76
C ILE A 817 -10.30 5.31 -24.67
N VAL A 818 -10.42 6.50 -24.07
CA VAL A 818 -10.42 7.80 -24.77
C VAL A 818 -9.21 8.61 -24.33
N LEU A 819 -8.30 8.87 -25.28
CA LEU A 819 -7.19 9.80 -25.14
C LEU A 819 -7.57 11.06 -25.91
N ASN A 820 -7.95 12.13 -25.20
CA ASN A 820 -8.30 13.38 -25.84
C ASN A 820 -7.06 14.00 -26.54
N ALA A 821 -7.29 14.89 -27.51
CA ALA A 821 -6.20 15.70 -28.05
C ALA A 821 -5.53 16.47 -26.89
N SER A 822 -4.21 16.52 -26.86
CA SER A 822 -3.46 17.11 -25.73
C SER A 822 -3.73 16.47 -24.35
N SER A 823 -4.18 15.20 -24.27
CA SER A 823 -4.26 14.49 -22.98
C SER A 823 -2.89 14.01 -22.47
N VAL A 824 -1.96 13.76 -23.39
CA VAL A 824 -0.53 13.68 -23.14
C VAL A 824 0.23 14.54 -24.14
N THR A 825 1.43 14.93 -23.76
CA THR A 825 2.41 15.61 -24.63
C THR A 825 3.74 14.87 -24.55
N ASP A 826 4.62 15.03 -25.53
CA ASP A 826 6.02 14.61 -25.41
C ASP A 826 6.77 15.49 -24.38
N LEU A 827 8.06 15.23 -24.16
CA LEU A 827 8.88 16.12 -23.35
C LEU A 827 9.05 17.52 -23.96
N ALA A 828 8.94 17.69 -25.28
CA ALA A 828 9.01 18.98 -25.99
C ALA A 828 7.72 19.83 -26.02
N GLY A 829 6.60 19.32 -25.48
CA GLY A 829 5.30 20.02 -25.50
C GLY A 829 4.50 19.87 -26.80
N ASN A 830 4.83 18.93 -27.69
CA ASN A 830 3.99 18.53 -28.80
C ASN A 830 2.89 17.58 -28.32
N ALA A 831 1.66 17.80 -28.78
CA ALA A 831 0.46 17.18 -28.25
C ALA A 831 0.02 15.94 -29.03
N LEU A 832 -0.39 14.89 -28.31
CA LEU A 832 -1.06 13.73 -28.88
C LEU A 832 -2.31 14.17 -29.68
N LYS A 833 -2.48 13.64 -30.89
CA LYS A 833 -3.76 13.68 -31.63
C LYS A 833 -4.76 12.71 -30.99
N ALA A 834 -6.02 13.12 -30.87
CA ALA A 834 -7.05 12.33 -30.19
C ALA A 834 -7.11 10.88 -30.70
N TYR A 835 -7.19 9.93 -29.78
CA TYR A 835 -7.14 8.49 -30.04
C TYR A 835 -8.20 7.76 -29.22
N THR A 836 -8.85 6.74 -29.78
CA THR A 836 -9.86 5.94 -29.09
C THR A 836 -9.77 4.48 -29.55
N THR A 837 -9.98 3.57 -28.61
CA THR A 837 -9.87 2.11 -28.77
C THR A 837 -10.81 1.44 -27.77
N GLN A 838 -11.13 0.16 -27.95
CA GLN A 838 -12.14 -0.54 -27.13
C GLN A 838 -11.74 -1.96 -26.73
N PHE A 839 -12.34 -2.48 -25.65
CA PHE A 839 -12.19 -3.87 -25.20
C PHE A 839 -13.43 -4.33 -24.42
N THR A 840 -13.64 -5.64 -24.31
CA THR A 840 -14.78 -6.24 -23.59
C THR A 840 -14.29 -7.14 -22.45
N THR A 841 -14.84 -6.93 -21.25
CA THR A 841 -14.55 -7.78 -20.08
C THR A 841 -15.19 -9.17 -20.19
N ASN A 842 -14.66 -10.15 -19.44
CA ASN A 842 -15.18 -11.51 -19.22
C ASN A 842 -16.63 -11.73 -19.70
N GLY A 843 -16.81 -12.34 -20.88
CA GLY A 843 -18.12 -12.49 -21.51
C GLY A 843 -18.17 -13.73 -22.38
N THR A 844 -19.21 -14.56 -22.18
CA THR A 844 -19.39 -15.79 -22.97
C THR A 844 -19.53 -15.44 -24.45
N ILE A 845 -18.56 -15.90 -25.25
CA ILE A 845 -18.58 -15.80 -26.71
C ILE A 845 -19.29 -16.99 -27.33
N PHE A 846 -20.11 -16.74 -28.35
CA PHE A 846 -20.74 -17.75 -29.19
C PHE A 846 -20.37 -17.57 -30.66
N THR A 847 -20.29 -18.70 -31.38
CA THR A 847 -20.12 -18.74 -32.83
C THR A 847 -21.48 -18.78 -33.55
N ILE A 848 -21.49 -18.39 -34.83
CA ILE A 848 -22.67 -18.55 -35.70
C ILE A 848 -23.15 -20.02 -35.69
N THR A 849 -22.24 -21.00 -35.72
CA THR A 849 -22.58 -22.44 -35.65
C THR A 849 -23.33 -22.82 -34.37
N GLN A 850 -22.91 -22.31 -33.21
CA GLN A 850 -23.58 -22.58 -31.93
C GLN A 850 -24.96 -21.92 -31.86
N ILE A 851 -25.09 -20.69 -32.36
CA ILE A 851 -26.37 -19.96 -32.41
C ILE A 851 -27.34 -20.62 -33.40
N ASN A 852 -26.86 -21.10 -34.55
CA ASN A 852 -27.63 -21.86 -35.53
C ASN A 852 -28.12 -23.20 -34.95
N ALA A 853 -27.33 -23.87 -34.11
CA ALA A 853 -27.76 -25.08 -33.41
C ALA A 853 -28.88 -24.76 -32.40
N ALA A 854 -28.74 -23.70 -31.60
CA ALA A 854 -29.76 -23.23 -30.67
C ALA A 854 -31.06 -22.78 -31.38
N ALA A 855 -30.93 -22.15 -32.56
CA ALA A 855 -32.06 -21.72 -33.39
C ALA A 855 -32.92 -22.91 -33.86
N ALA A 856 -32.29 -24.04 -34.20
CA ALA A 856 -32.99 -25.28 -34.49
C ALA A 856 -33.83 -25.75 -33.30
N SER A 857 -33.25 -25.76 -32.09
CA SER A 857 -33.95 -26.16 -30.86
C SER A 857 -35.12 -25.24 -30.51
N VAL A 858 -34.96 -23.91 -30.64
CA VAL A 858 -36.06 -22.95 -30.38
C VAL A 858 -37.17 -23.08 -31.42
N LYS A 859 -36.84 -23.25 -32.70
CA LYS A 859 -37.82 -23.54 -33.76
C LYS A 859 -38.70 -24.75 -33.40
N SER A 860 -38.08 -25.90 -33.13
CA SER A 860 -38.80 -27.14 -32.80
C SER A 860 -39.58 -27.04 -31.49
N TYR A 861 -39.08 -26.30 -30.48
CA TYR A 861 -39.82 -26.05 -29.26
C TYR A 861 -41.11 -25.27 -29.53
N VAL A 862 -41.03 -24.16 -30.26
CA VAL A 862 -42.19 -23.33 -30.60
C VAL A 862 -43.22 -24.13 -31.41
N GLU A 863 -42.78 -24.88 -32.41
CA GLU A 863 -43.64 -25.73 -33.25
C GLU A 863 -44.34 -26.87 -32.47
N SER A 864 -43.80 -27.27 -31.32
CA SER A 864 -44.38 -28.32 -30.46
C SER A 864 -45.20 -27.78 -29.27
N ASN A 865 -45.04 -26.50 -28.91
CA ASN A 865 -45.60 -25.92 -27.67
C ASN A 865 -46.44 -24.65 -27.90
N ASN A 866 -46.47 -24.09 -29.11
CA ASN A 866 -47.11 -22.82 -29.47
C ASN A 866 -46.73 -21.63 -28.57
N ARG A 867 -45.50 -21.62 -28.06
CA ARG A 867 -44.93 -20.57 -27.18
C ARG A 867 -43.40 -20.62 -27.17
N LEU A 868 -42.76 -19.51 -26.77
CA LEU A 868 -41.30 -19.49 -26.53
C LEU A 868 -40.90 -20.32 -25.30
N PRO A 869 -39.66 -20.87 -25.27
CA PRO A 869 -39.04 -21.38 -24.05
C PRO A 869 -38.48 -20.22 -23.20
N ASN A 870 -38.30 -20.42 -21.90
CA ASN A 870 -37.79 -19.36 -21.00
C ASN A 870 -36.32 -18.96 -21.31
N TYR A 871 -35.53 -19.92 -21.78
CA TYR A 871 -34.14 -19.76 -22.21
C TYR A 871 -33.79 -20.84 -23.25
N VAL A 872 -32.66 -20.68 -23.92
CA VAL A 872 -32.01 -21.74 -24.71
C VAL A 872 -30.58 -21.94 -24.21
N THR A 873 -30.10 -23.17 -24.20
CA THR A 873 -28.70 -23.48 -23.86
C THR A 873 -27.83 -23.35 -25.10
N ILE A 874 -26.77 -22.54 -25.02
CA ILE A 874 -25.77 -22.39 -26.08
C ILE A 874 -24.41 -22.79 -25.50
N GLY A 875 -23.83 -23.88 -26.01
CA GLY A 875 -22.70 -24.53 -25.35
C GLY A 875 -23.09 -24.99 -23.94
N THR A 876 -22.46 -24.42 -22.91
CA THR A 876 -22.78 -24.66 -21.49
C THR A 876 -23.63 -23.55 -20.86
N SER A 877 -23.92 -22.46 -21.57
CA SER A 877 -24.56 -21.27 -21.01
C SER A 877 -26.04 -21.17 -21.32
N GLN A 878 -26.86 -20.88 -20.31
CA GLN A 878 -28.29 -20.53 -20.51
C GLN A 878 -28.41 -19.09 -20.99
N VAL A 879 -29.15 -18.88 -22.09
CA VAL A 879 -29.36 -17.58 -22.74
C VAL A 879 -30.86 -17.27 -22.77
N LYS A 880 -31.28 -16.17 -22.14
CA LYS A 880 -32.70 -15.76 -22.11
C LYS A 880 -33.15 -15.33 -23.52
N MET A 881 -34.43 -15.51 -23.85
CA MET A 881 -34.95 -15.17 -25.19
C MET A 881 -34.66 -13.73 -25.68
N PRO A 882 -34.63 -12.68 -24.85
CA PRO A 882 -34.28 -11.33 -25.34
C PRO A 882 -32.82 -11.21 -25.78
N GLN A 883 -31.93 -11.90 -25.06
CA GLN A 883 -30.52 -12.03 -25.42
C GLN A 883 -30.36 -12.92 -26.66
N PHE A 884 -31.17 -13.97 -26.78
CA PHE A 884 -31.17 -14.85 -27.94
C PHE A 884 -31.63 -14.12 -29.20
N LEU A 885 -32.65 -13.25 -29.13
CA LEU A 885 -33.06 -12.40 -30.26
C LEU A 885 -31.90 -11.53 -30.76
N GLN A 886 -31.11 -10.94 -29.85
CA GLN A 886 -29.92 -10.17 -30.21
C GLN A 886 -28.89 -11.04 -30.97
N LEU A 887 -28.63 -12.27 -30.50
CA LEU A 887 -27.73 -13.22 -31.16
C LEU A 887 -28.24 -13.67 -32.53
N LEU A 888 -29.56 -13.92 -32.65
CA LEU A 888 -30.21 -14.31 -33.90
C LEU A 888 -30.04 -13.23 -34.98
N VAL A 889 -30.46 -11.98 -34.70
CA VAL A 889 -30.37 -10.90 -35.70
C VAL A 889 -28.93 -10.49 -35.99
N THR A 890 -28.03 -10.59 -35.00
CA THR A 890 -26.60 -10.29 -35.22
C THR A 890 -25.94 -11.36 -36.08
N SER A 891 -26.23 -12.65 -35.86
CA SER A 891 -25.74 -13.74 -36.70
C SER A 891 -26.21 -13.59 -38.14
N LEU A 892 -27.49 -13.29 -38.35
CA LEU A 892 -28.06 -13.07 -39.68
C LEU A 892 -27.36 -11.93 -40.44
N LEU A 893 -27.18 -10.78 -39.79
CA LEU A 893 -26.51 -9.62 -40.41
C LEU A 893 -25.01 -9.89 -40.64
N GLN A 894 -24.37 -10.71 -39.80
CA GLN A 894 -23.00 -11.15 -40.05
C GLN A 894 -22.89 -12.08 -41.27
N ILE A 895 -23.79 -13.07 -41.39
CA ILE A 895 -23.88 -13.99 -42.53
C ILE A 895 -24.06 -13.21 -43.83
N ASN A 896 -25.04 -12.29 -43.87
CA ASN A 896 -25.28 -11.43 -45.03
C ASN A 896 -24.03 -10.65 -45.45
N ASN A 897 -23.29 -10.12 -44.47
CA ASN A 897 -22.10 -9.31 -44.70
C ASN A 897 -20.81 -10.16 -44.87
N LYS A 898 -20.92 -11.50 -44.94
CA LYS A 898 -19.80 -12.46 -45.03
C LYS A 898 -18.75 -12.29 -43.93
N THR A 899 -19.19 -11.89 -42.74
CA THR A 899 -18.37 -11.77 -41.53
C THR A 899 -18.64 -12.92 -40.57
N ASN A 900 -17.66 -13.26 -39.74
CA ASN A 900 -17.78 -14.31 -38.72
C ASN A 900 -17.02 -13.88 -37.45
N THR A 901 -17.59 -12.91 -36.73
CA THR A 901 -17.05 -12.38 -35.48
C THR A 901 -17.81 -12.94 -34.28
N PHE A 902 -17.07 -13.38 -33.26
CA PHE A 902 -17.62 -13.93 -32.03
C PHE A 902 -18.62 -12.97 -31.37
N MET A 903 -19.79 -13.49 -31.00
CA MET A 903 -20.87 -12.69 -30.41
C MET A 903 -20.96 -12.90 -28.90
N ILE A 904 -21.07 -11.80 -28.15
CA ILE A 904 -21.34 -11.81 -26.71
C ILE A 904 -22.79 -11.31 -26.52
N PRO A 905 -23.67 -12.05 -25.83
CA PRO A 905 -25.01 -11.56 -25.52
C PRO A 905 -24.92 -10.42 -24.50
N GLY A 906 -25.60 -9.31 -24.76
CA GLY A 906 -25.76 -8.26 -23.75
C GLY A 906 -26.64 -8.72 -22.58
N SER A 907 -26.62 -7.97 -21.48
CA SER A 907 -27.75 -7.96 -20.54
C SER A 907 -28.91 -7.23 -21.22
N ILE A 908 -29.88 -7.99 -21.74
CA ILE A 908 -31.05 -7.49 -22.47
C ILE A 908 -32.32 -7.85 -21.67
N ASN A 909 -33.17 -6.86 -21.43
CA ASN A 909 -34.47 -6.99 -20.77
C ASN A 909 -35.54 -7.59 -21.70
N ALA A 910 -36.56 -8.21 -21.11
CA ALA A 910 -37.75 -8.67 -21.83
C ALA A 910 -38.65 -7.49 -22.21
N PRO A 911 -39.45 -7.59 -23.30
CA PRO A 911 -40.46 -6.59 -23.64
C PRO A 911 -41.47 -6.43 -22.50
N GLU A 912 -41.97 -5.21 -22.31
CA GLU A 912 -42.92 -4.88 -21.24
C GLU A 912 -44.36 -5.28 -21.59
N SER A 913 -44.72 -5.28 -22.89
CA SER A 913 -46.06 -5.63 -23.37
C SER A 913 -46.01 -6.01 -24.86
N PRO A 914 -45.59 -7.24 -25.20
CA PRO A 914 -45.57 -7.72 -26.58
C PRO A 914 -46.99 -7.82 -27.16
N THR A 915 -47.21 -7.19 -28.31
CA THR A 915 -48.51 -7.13 -29.01
C THR A 915 -48.28 -7.16 -30.51
N GLY A 916 -49.20 -7.75 -31.28
CA GLY A 916 -49.02 -7.89 -32.74
C GLY A 916 -50.29 -8.22 -33.49
N SER A 917 -50.22 -8.08 -34.82
CA SER A 917 -51.31 -8.37 -35.74
C SER A 917 -51.47 -9.87 -35.97
N TYR A 918 -52.70 -10.32 -36.24
CA TYR A 918 -52.91 -11.65 -36.83
C TYR A 918 -52.47 -11.63 -38.30
N MET A 919 -51.55 -12.52 -38.67
CA MET A 919 -50.91 -12.52 -39.98
C MET A 919 -50.47 -13.91 -40.43
N TYR A 920 -50.63 -14.18 -41.73
CA TYR A 920 -50.15 -15.37 -42.41
C TYR A 920 -49.66 -14.97 -43.82
N GLY A 921 -48.38 -15.13 -44.11
CA GLY A 921 -47.78 -14.70 -45.39
C GLY A 921 -46.26 -14.72 -45.39
N ASN A 922 -45.65 -14.48 -46.56
CA ASN A 922 -44.19 -14.47 -46.71
C ASN A 922 -43.62 -13.05 -46.60
N ILE A 923 -42.58 -12.86 -45.79
CA ILE A 923 -41.72 -11.67 -45.84
C ILE A 923 -40.40 -11.99 -46.56
N VAL A 924 -39.89 -11.07 -47.37
CA VAL A 924 -38.77 -11.31 -48.30
C VAL A 924 -37.39 -11.04 -47.68
N LEU A 925 -36.32 -11.56 -48.29
CA LEU A 925 -34.93 -11.41 -47.86
C LEU A 925 -34.55 -9.97 -47.47
N THR A 926 -34.82 -9.01 -48.34
CA THR A 926 -34.51 -7.58 -48.11
C THR A 926 -35.29 -6.99 -46.93
N GLU A 927 -36.55 -7.39 -46.76
CA GLU A 927 -37.43 -6.95 -45.69
C GLU A 927 -36.99 -7.52 -44.34
N TYR A 928 -36.79 -8.84 -44.22
CA TYR A 928 -36.41 -9.43 -42.93
C TYR A 928 -34.97 -9.06 -42.52
N LEU A 929 -34.09 -8.70 -43.46
CA LEU A 929 -32.77 -8.09 -43.16
C LEU A 929 -32.92 -6.66 -42.63
N SER A 930 -33.81 -5.84 -43.20
CA SER A 930 -34.13 -4.50 -42.69
C SER A 930 -34.72 -4.57 -41.27
N ILE A 931 -35.68 -5.46 -41.04
CA ILE A 931 -36.26 -5.70 -39.70
C ILE A 931 -35.17 -6.16 -38.72
N ALA A 932 -34.25 -7.04 -39.13
CA ALA A 932 -33.13 -7.49 -38.28
C ALA A 932 -32.19 -6.34 -37.88
N GLN A 933 -31.88 -5.43 -38.82
CA GLN A 933 -31.09 -4.23 -38.54
C GLN A 933 -31.81 -3.30 -37.55
N ASN A 934 -33.13 -3.14 -37.70
CA ASN A 934 -33.92 -2.28 -36.85
C ASN A 934 -34.10 -2.85 -35.43
N ILE A 935 -34.25 -4.18 -35.28
CA ILE A 935 -34.19 -4.87 -33.97
C ILE A 935 -32.82 -4.65 -33.32
N ARG A 936 -31.73 -4.81 -34.07
CA ARG A 936 -30.37 -4.59 -33.55
C ARG A 936 -30.18 -3.16 -33.08
N ASN A 937 -30.68 -2.18 -33.82
CA ASN A 937 -30.67 -0.76 -33.42
C ASN A 937 -31.48 -0.54 -32.14
N TYR A 938 -32.71 -1.07 -32.06
CA TYR A 938 -33.57 -0.93 -30.89
C TYR A 938 -32.95 -1.54 -29.62
N ILE A 939 -32.42 -2.77 -29.71
CA ILE A 939 -31.79 -3.47 -28.58
C ILE A 939 -30.55 -2.71 -28.11
N ASN A 940 -29.74 -2.19 -29.03
CA ASN A 940 -28.54 -1.42 -28.69
C ASN A 940 -28.86 -0.09 -27.99
N SER A 941 -29.94 0.59 -28.39
CA SER A 941 -30.37 1.86 -27.77
C SER A 941 -31.05 1.66 -26.42
N ASN A 942 -31.91 0.65 -26.28
CA ASN A 942 -32.83 0.51 -25.13
C ASN A 942 -32.40 -0.57 -24.12
N ASN A 943 -31.43 -1.44 -24.45
CA ASN A 943 -31.10 -2.65 -23.67
C ASN A 943 -32.31 -3.57 -23.39
N CYS A 944 -33.32 -3.51 -24.24
CA CYS A 944 -34.57 -4.25 -24.15
C CYS A 944 -34.93 -4.81 -25.53
N ALA A 945 -35.58 -5.98 -25.59
CA ALA A 945 -36.17 -6.47 -26.83
C ALA A 945 -37.47 -5.72 -27.16
N PRO A 946 -37.76 -5.43 -28.44
CA PRO A 946 -38.94 -4.67 -28.82
C PRO A 946 -40.23 -5.48 -28.62
N ASN A 947 -41.32 -4.81 -28.23
CA ASN A 947 -42.66 -5.40 -28.14
C ASN A 947 -43.12 -5.99 -29.50
N TYR A 948 -42.81 -5.29 -30.60
CA TYR A 948 -43.05 -5.72 -31.98
C TYR A 948 -42.12 -5.02 -32.97
N MET A 949 -42.15 -5.46 -34.24
CA MET A 949 -41.59 -4.75 -35.39
C MET A 949 -42.61 -4.72 -36.54
N THR A 950 -42.75 -3.58 -37.23
CA THR A 950 -43.64 -3.45 -38.38
C THR A 950 -43.07 -4.12 -39.63
N SER A 951 -43.95 -4.73 -40.43
CA SER A 951 -43.66 -5.40 -41.70
C SER A 951 -44.79 -5.15 -42.71
N SER A 952 -44.62 -5.60 -43.95
CA SER A 952 -45.67 -5.62 -45.00
C SER A 952 -46.93 -6.40 -44.59
N LEU A 953 -46.83 -7.32 -43.62
CA LEU A 953 -47.93 -8.13 -43.10
C LEU A 953 -48.57 -7.55 -41.82
N GLY A 954 -48.10 -6.39 -41.34
CA GLY A 954 -48.51 -5.78 -40.07
C GLY A 954 -47.42 -5.84 -38.99
N ASN A 955 -47.82 -5.70 -37.72
CA ASN A 955 -46.89 -5.67 -36.58
C ASN A 955 -46.56 -7.07 -36.06
N ILE A 956 -45.33 -7.52 -36.29
CA ILE A 956 -44.80 -8.81 -35.85
C ILE A 956 -44.39 -8.70 -34.37
N GLN A 957 -45.13 -9.35 -33.48
CA GLN A 957 -44.82 -9.37 -32.04
C GLN A 957 -43.49 -10.08 -31.70
N TYR A 958 -42.94 -9.77 -30.53
CA TYR A 958 -41.70 -10.33 -29.99
C TYR A 958 -41.54 -11.85 -30.16
N GLU A 959 -42.55 -12.65 -29.83
CA GLU A 959 -42.51 -14.12 -29.90
C GLU A 959 -42.34 -14.59 -31.35
N SER A 960 -43.10 -13.99 -32.26
CA SER A 960 -42.99 -14.22 -33.69
C SER A 960 -41.62 -13.83 -34.21
N LEU A 961 -41.01 -12.72 -33.75
CA LEU A 961 -39.65 -12.33 -34.16
C LEU A 961 -38.61 -13.39 -33.77
N VAL A 962 -38.62 -13.87 -32.52
CA VAL A 962 -37.70 -14.94 -32.07
C VAL A 962 -37.90 -16.21 -32.91
N TYR A 963 -39.15 -16.59 -33.19
CA TYR A 963 -39.46 -17.77 -34.01
C TYR A 963 -39.05 -17.61 -35.48
N ILE A 964 -39.31 -16.45 -36.11
CA ILE A 964 -38.96 -16.16 -37.51
C ILE A 964 -37.44 -16.19 -37.71
N TYR A 965 -36.66 -15.51 -36.85
CA TYR A 965 -35.20 -15.55 -36.98
C TYR A 965 -34.60 -16.91 -36.60
N SER A 966 -35.25 -17.66 -35.71
CA SER A 966 -34.89 -19.07 -35.48
C SER A 966 -35.11 -19.94 -36.72
N LYS A 967 -36.23 -19.74 -37.46
CA LYS A 967 -36.48 -20.40 -38.76
C LYS A 967 -35.43 -20.01 -39.81
N ILE A 968 -35.10 -18.71 -39.94
CA ILE A 968 -34.09 -18.22 -40.91
C ILE A 968 -32.72 -18.87 -40.65
N LEU A 969 -32.23 -18.86 -39.40
CA LEU A 969 -30.91 -19.43 -39.10
C LEU A 969 -30.90 -20.97 -39.16
N ASN A 970 -32.01 -21.64 -38.83
CA ASN A 970 -32.13 -23.08 -39.06
C ASN A 970 -32.15 -23.43 -40.56
N TYR A 971 -32.76 -22.59 -41.41
CA TYR A 971 -32.66 -22.78 -42.87
C TYR A 971 -31.22 -22.61 -43.34
N TYR A 972 -30.53 -21.55 -42.90
CA TYR A 972 -29.13 -21.30 -43.24
C TYR A 972 -28.20 -22.45 -42.82
N LYS A 973 -28.40 -22.98 -41.61
CA LYS A 973 -27.68 -24.15 -41.07
C LYS A 973 -27.73 -25.36 -42.01
N THR A 974 -28.86 -25.59 -42.67
CA THR A 974 -29.10 -26.75 -43.54
C THR A 974 -28.70 -26.48 -45.00
N ASN A 975 -28.89 -25.26 -45.50
CA ASN A 975 -28.77 -24.94 -46.94
C ASN A 975 -27.54 -24.08 -47.31
N GLY A 976 -26.74 -23.64 -46.32
CA GLY A 976 -25.55 -22.80 -46.52
C GLY A 976 -25.83 -21.36 -47.00
N ASN A 977 -27.08 -21.05 -47.33
CA ASN A 977 -27.53 -19.78 -47.90
C ASN A 977 -28.77 -19.25 -47.14
N LEU A 978 -28.98 -17.93 -47.17
CA LEU A 978 -30.18 -17.32 -46.57
C LEU A 978 -31.41 -17.59 -47.46
N PRO A 979 -32.60 -17.83 -46.87
CA PRO A 979 -33.81 -18.10 -47.66
C PRO A 979 -34.34 -16.83 -48.32
N ASN A 980 -34.78 -16.92 -49.58
CA ASN A 980 -35.30 -15.77 -50.34
C ASN A 980 -36.53 -15.11 -49.70
N TYR A 981 -37.29 -15.87 -48.90
CA TYR A 981 -38.41 -15.42 -48.08
C TYR A 981 -38.54 -16.30 -46.83
N VAL A 982 -39.30 -15.87 -45.84
CA VAL A 982 -39.72 -16.70 -44.71
C VAL A 982 -41.22 -16.56 -44.48
N LEU A 983 -41.91 -17.71 -44.30
CA LEU A 983 -43.31 -17.74 -43.91
C LEU A 983 -43.46 -17.26 -42.47
N VAL A 984 -44.17 -16.14 -42.33
CA VAL A 984 -44.74 -15.67 -41.07
C VAL A 984 -46.11 -16.30 -40.89
N ASP A 985 -46.31 -16.88 -39.72
CA ASP A 985 -47.59 -17.39 -39.26
C ASP A 985 -47.67 -17.04 -37.77
N SER A 986 -48.53 -16.08 -37.44
CA SER A 986 -48.70 -15.63 -36.06
C SER A 986 -49.53 -16.59 -35.22
N SER A 987 -50.31 -17.51 -35.82
CA SER A 987 -51.20 -18.42 -35.09
C SER A 987 -50.45 -19.41 -34.20
N VAL A 988 -49.19 -19.70 -34.53
CA VAL A 988 -48.24 -20.51 -33.73
C VAL A 988 -47.80 -19.79 -32.45
N THR A 989 -48.03 -18.47 -32.34
CA THR A 989 -47.55 -17.63 -31.22
C THR A 989 -48.58 -16.67 -30.64
N ASN A 990 -49.76 -16.56 -31.24
CA ASN A 990 -50.86 -15.69 -30.82
C ASN A 990 -52.18 -16.46 -30.91
N THR A 991 -52.81 -16.69 -29.76
CA THR A 991 -53.92 -17.65 -29.59
C THR A 991 -55.24 -17.03 -29.13
N ALA A 992 -55.33 -15.70 -29.04
CA ALA A 992 -56.52 -15.00 -28.59
C ALA A 992 -57.51 -14.71 -29.73
N ILE A 993 -58.62 -15.45 -29.78
CA ILE A 993 -59.72 -15.19 -30.75
C ILE A 993 -60.33 -13.79 -30.50
N PRO A 994 -60.47 -12.94 -31.53
CA PRO A 994 -61.05 -11.59 -31.41
C PRO A 994 -62.39 -11.55 -30.67
N SER A 995 -62.60 -10.51 -29.86
CA SER A 995 -63.70 -10.43 -28.89
C SER A 995 -65.08 -10.41 -29.55
N GLU A 996 -65.20 -9.78 -30.71
CA GLU A 996 -66.43 -9.70 -31.53
C GLU A 996 -66.88 -11.07 -32.07
N LEU A 997 -65.97 -12.04 -32.16
CA LEU A 997 -66.24 -13.39 -32.66
C LEU A 997 -66.64 -14.38 -31.56
N GLN A 998 -66.48 -14.03 -30.29
CA GLN A 998 -66.74 -14.92 -29.14
C GLN A 998 -68.21 -15.41 -29.07
N GLN A 999 -69.15 -14.61 -29.58
CA GLN A 999 -70.56 -15.00 -29.73
C GLN A 999 -70.74 -16.23 -30.66
N TYR A 1000 -69.89 -16.36 -31.67
CA TYR A 1000 -69.95 -17.43 -32.67
C TYR A 1000 -69.24 -18.71 -32.23
N LEU A 1001 -68.86 -18.82 -30.95
CA LEU A 1001 -68.40 -20.05 -30.29
C LEU A 1001 -69.48 -20.64 -29.35
N GLN A 1002 -70.54 -19.90 -29.04
CA GLN A 1002 -71.51 -20.28 -28.01
C GLN A 1002 -72.53 -21.33 -28.50
N ALA A 1003 -73.11 -22.08 -27.56
CA ALA A 1003 -74.24 -22.96 -27.84
C ALA A 1003 -75.53 -22.16 -28.11
N THR A 1004 -76.46 -22.74 -28.87
CA THR A 1004 -77.84 -22.23 -29.04
C THR A 1004 -78.81 -23.42 -29.02
N THR A 1005 -80.12 -23.16 -28.92
CA THR A 1005 -81.17 -24.19 -28.71
C THR A 1005 -81.02 -25.42 -29.62
N ASN A 1006 -80.78 -25.19 -30.91
CA ASN A 1006 -80.62 -26.24 -31.92
C ASN A 1006 -79.15 -26.47 -32.32
N CYS A 1007 -78.21 -25.72 -31.72
CA CYS A 1007 -76.77 -25.82 -31.93
C CYS A 1007 -76.10 -26.17 -30.60
N GLN A 1008 -76.24 -27.42 -30.15
CA GLN A 1008 -75.87 -27.82 -28.78
C GLN A 1008 -74.36 -28.09 -28.64
N VAL A 1009 -73.54 -27.06 -28.83
CA VAL A 1009 -72.05 -27.08 -28.76
C VAL A 1009 -71.50 -27.75 -27.49
N THR A 1010 -72.20 -27.59 -26.36
CA THR A 1010 -71.82 -28.13 -25.06
C THR A 1010 -72.23 -29.58 -24.82
N ASN A 1011 -72.91 -30.23 -25.78
CA ASN A 1011 -73.28 -31.64 -25.67
C ASN A 1011 -72.03 -32.54 -25.80
N SER A 1012 -71.94 -33.56 -24.94
CA SER A 1012 -70.78 -34.46 -24.85
C SER A 1012 -70.52 -35.27 -26.13
N GLN A 1013 -71.55 -35.63 -26.90
CA GLN A 1013 -71.39 -36.30 -28.21
C GLN A 1013 -70.74 -35.36 -29.23
N ILE A 1014 -71.23 -34.12 -29.31
CA ILE A 1014 -70.69 -33.06 -30.19
C ILE A 1014 -69.22 -32.77 -29.84
N GLN A 1015 -68.91 -32.54 -28.56
CA GLN A 1015 -67.54 -32.26 -28.10
C GLN A 1015 -66.59 -33.45 -28.35
N THR A 1016 -67.04 -34.68 -28.09
CA THR A 1016 -66.24 -35.89 -28.30
C THR A 1016 -65.94 -36.10 -29.78
N LEU A 1017 -66.95 -35.93 -30.65
CA LEU A 1017 -66.77 -36.04 -32.09
C LEU A 1017 -65.87 -34.94 -32.64
N ALA A 1018 -66.11 -33.67 -32.30
CA ALA A 1018 -65.28 -32.55 -32.73
C ALA A 1018 -63.81 -32.75 -32.34
N LYS A 1019 -63.54 -33.17 -31.09
CA LYS A 1019 -62.19 -33.52 -30.61
C LYS A 1019 -61.56 -34.70 -31.36
N SER A 1020 -62.36 -35.70 -31.75
CA SER A 1020 -61.90 -36.84 -32.55
C SER A 1020 -61.51 -36.44 -33.97
N LEU A 1021 -62.38 -35.69 -34.67
CA LEU A 1021 -62.16 -35.24 -36.06
C LEU A 1021 -60.97 -34.27 -36.20
N THR A 1022 -60.71 -33.49 -35.15
CA THR A 1022 -59.60 -32.52 -35.10
C THR A 1022 -58.31 -33.07 -34.51
N SER A 1023 -58.29 -34.35 -34.12
CA SER A 1023 -57.09 -35.03 -33.61
C SER A 1023 -55.97 -35.02 -34.65
N GLY A 1024 -54.75 -34.66 -34.22
CA GLY A 1024 -53.58 -34.52 -35.09
C GLY A 1024 -53.63 -33.37 -36.10
N LYS A 1025 -54.65 -32.50 -36.07
CA LYS A 1025 -54.73 -31.31 -36.94
C LYS A 1025 -54.17 -30.09 -36.22
N ILE A 1026 -53.22 -29.41 -36.86
CA ILE A 1026 -52.48 -28.29 -36.24
C ILE A 1026 -53.22 -26.97 -36.47
N SER A 1027 -53.42 -26.56 -37.73
CA SER A 1027 -54.08 -25.28 -38.02
C SER A 1027 -55.58 -25.33 -37.78
N ALA A 1028 -56.21 -24.16 -37.56
CA ALA A 1028 -57.66 -24.06 -37.49
C ALA A 1028 -58.34 -24.42 -38.82
N TYR A 1029 -57.68 -24.15 -39.95
CA TYR A 1029 -58.17 -24.51 -41.28
C TYR A 1029 -58.26 -26.04 -41.47
N ASP A 1030 -57.22 -26.79 -41.10
CA ASP A 1030 -57.20 -28.26 -41.22
C ASP A 1030 -58.28 -28.94 -40.36
N LYS A 1031 -58.59 -28.33 -39.22
CA LYS A 1031 -59.66 -28.75 -38.29
C LYS A 1031 -61.03 -28.56 -38.91
N ALA A 1032 -61.32 -27.37 -39.42
CA ALA A 1032 -62.59 -27.04 -40.07
C ALA A 1032 -62.82 -27.90 -41.33
N VAL A 1033 -61.78 -28.06 -42.17
CA VAL A 1033 -61.83 -28.96 -43.33
C VAL A 1033 -62.14 -30.41 -42.93
N ALA A 1034 -61.58 -30.92 -41.83
CA ALA A 1034 -61.86 -32.26 -41.34
C ALA A 1034 -63.31 -32.43 -40.84
N ILE A 1035 -63.82 -31.45 -40.10
CA ILE A 1035 -65.21 -31.43 -39.61
C ILE A 1035 -66.19 -31.34 -40.77
N PHE A 1036 -66.01 -30.38 -41.68
CA PHE A 1036 -66.84 -30.20 -42.87
C PHE A 1036 -66.92 -31.47 -43.72
N ASN A 1037 -65.77 -32.06 -44.06
CA ASN A 1037 -65.74 -33.28 -44.86
C ASN A 1037 -66.48 -34.41 -44.15
N TRP A 1038 -66.29 -34.59 -42.83
CA TRP A 1038 -67.02 -35.63 -42.09
C TRP A 1038 -68.54 -35.42 -42.13
N VAL A 1039 -69.04 -34.20 -41.93
CA VAL A 1039 -70.49 -33.92 -41.98
C VAL A 1039 -71.03 -34.19 -43.38
N ARG A 1040 -70.35 -33.70 -44.43
CA ARG A 1040 -70.73 -33.93 -45.83
C ARG A 1040 -70.72 -35.41 -46.22
N ASP A 1041 -69.72 -36.17 -45.75
CA ASP A 1041 -69.47 -37.55 -46.19
C ASP A 1041 -70.14 -38.62 -45.29
N LYS A 1042 -70.94 -38.20 -44.30
CA LYS A 1042 -71.61 -39.12 -43.35
C LYS A 1042 -73.09 -38.86 -43.16
N LEU A 1043 -73.62 -37.68 -43.47
CA LEU A 1043 -75.05 -37.42 -43.37
C LEU A 1043 -75.79 -37.81 -44.66
N GLY A 1044 -76.95 -38.44 -44.50
CA GLY A 1044 -77.99 -38.45 -45.53
C GLY A 1044 -78.67 -37.09 -45.63
N TYR A 1045 -79.23 -36.78 -46.80
CA TYR A 1045 -80.17 -35.66 -46.93
C TYR A 1045 -81.61 -36.17 -46.81
N SER A 1046 -82.48 -35.40 -46.18
CA SER A 1046 -83.92 -35.67 -46.10
C SER A 1046 -84.71 -34.37 -46.18
N PHE A 1047 -85.68 -34.30 -47.09
CA PHE A 1047 -86.40 -33.05 -47.35
C PHE A 1047 -87.57 -32.87 -46.36
N TYR A 1048 -87.50 -31.80 -45.57
CA TYR A 1048 -88.58 -31.27 -44.73
C TYR A 1048 -88.31 -29.78 -44.47
N TYR A 1049 -89.31 -29.05 -43.98
CA TYR A 1049 -89.20 -27.63 -43.65
C TYR A 1049 -88.63 -27.41 -42.24
N ASN A 1050 -87.84 -26.34 -42.09
CA ASN A 1050 -87.23 -25.85 -40.84
C ASN A 1050 -86.39 -26.90 -40.08
N THR A 1051 -85.98 -26.60 -38.86
CA THR A 1051 -85.30 -27.53 -37.95
C THR A 1051 -86.28 -28.61 -37.46
N LYS A 1052 -85.85 -29.88 -37.48
CA LYS A 1052 -86.59 -31.01 -36.88
C LYS A 1052 -85.79 -31.70 -35.77
N TYR A 1053 -84.46 -31.69 -35.87
CA TYR A 1053 -83.59 -32.49 -35.01
C TYR A 1053 -82.57 -31.66 -34.20
N GLY A 1054 -82.12 -30.51 -34.72
CA GLY A 1054 -80.96 -29.79 -34.20
C GLY A 1054 -79.66 -30.62 -34.28
N ALA A 1055 -78.54 -30.06 -33.86
CA ALA A 1055 -77.22 -30.67 -34.03
C ALA A 1055 -77.13 -32.10 -33.46
N VAL A 1056 -77.57 -32.30 -32.21
CA VAL A 1056 -77.51 -33.60 -31.53
C VAL A 1056 -78.49 -34.61 -32.14
N GLY A 1057 -79.70 -34.19 -32.50
CA GLY A 1057 -80.65 -35.09 -33.16
C GLY A 1057 -80.18 -35.51 -34.55
N THR A 1058 -79.57 -34.58 -35.31
CA THR A 1058 -79.02 -34.85 -36.64
C THR A 1058 -77.83 -35.82 -36.56
N LEU A 1059 -76.98 -35.68 -35.54
CA LEU A 1059 -75.89 -36.63 -35.26
C LEU A 1059 -76.42 -38.03 -34.90
N ASN A 1060 -77.51 -38.11 -34.14
CA ASN A 1060 -78.10 -39.41 -33.75
C ASN A 1060 -78.92 -40.05 -34.88
N ALA A 1061 -79.54 -39.25 -35.76
CA ALA A 1061 -80.30 -39.73 -36.91
C ALA A 1061 -79.44 -39.99 -38.17
N MET A 1062 -78.21 -39.45 -38.22
CA MET A 1062 -77.30 -39.45 -39.38
C MET A 1062 -77.95 -38.93 -40.68
N THR A 1063 -79.00 -38.11 -40.58
CA THR A 1063 -79.69 -37.50 -41.73
C THR A 1063 -80.31 -36.16 -41.33
N GLY A 1064 -80.36 -35.21 -42.26
CA GLY A 1064 -80.98 -33.91 -42.04
C GLY A 1064 -81.42 -33.21 -43.33
N ASN A 1065 -82.21 -32.15 -43.19
CA ASN A 1065 -82.33 -31.14 -44.26
C ASN A 1065 -81.15 -30.15 -44.17
N CYS A 1066 -81.19 -29.06 -44.94
CA CYS A 1066 -80.14 -28.04 -44.90
C CYS A 1066 -79.97 -27.34 -43.54
N VAL A 1067 -81.08 -27.04 -42.86
CA VAL A 1067 -81.11 -26.41 -41.53
C VAL A 1067 -80.43 -27.30 -40.49
N ASP A 1068 -80.85 -28.57 -40.41
CA ASP A 1068 -80.33 -29.55 -39.45
C ASP A 1068 -78.87 -29.97 -39.76
N THR A 1069 -78.49 -30.04 -41.04
CA THR A 1069 -77.09 -30.24 -41.45
C THR A 1069 -76.20 -29.07 -41.04
N ALA A 1070 -76.65 -27.82 -41.24
CA ALA A 1070 -75.94 -26.63 -40.79
C ALA A 1070 -75.87 -26.55 -39.26
N HIS A 1071 -76.92 -26.99 -38.54
CA HIS A 1071 -76.90 -27.09 -37.08
C HIS A 1071 -75.77 -27.99 -36.58
N LEU A 1072 -75.62 -29.21 -37.11
CA LEU A 1072 -74.55 -30.12 -36.72
C LEU A 1072 -73.17 -29.59 -37.10
N LEU A 1073 -72.99 -29.09 -38.33
CA LEU A 1073 -71.71 -28.54 -38.79
C LEU A 1073 -71.22 -27.41 -37.87
N ILE A 1074 -72.06 -26.41 -37.61
CA ILE A 1074 -71.70 -25.28 -36.74
C ILE A 1074 -71.46 -25.74 -35.30
N ALA A 1075 -72.22 -26.72 -34.79
CA ALA A 1075 -72.01 -27.22 -33.44
C ALA A 1075 -70.63 -27.89 -33.25
N LEU A 1076 -70.17 -28.66 -34.25
CA LEU A 1076 -68.86 -29.30 -34.24
C LEU A 1076 -67.71 -28.29 -34.41
N GLU A 1077 -67.83 -27.33 -35.33
CA GLU A 1077 -66.84 -26.26 -35.53
C GLU A 1077 -66.65 -25.43 -34.25
N ARG A 1078 -67.76 -25.00 -33.63
CA ARG A 1078 -67.74 -24.27 -32.35
C ARG A 1078 -67.12 -25.10 -31.23
N ALA A 1079 -67.43 -26.40 -31.15
CA ALA A 1079 -66.86 -27.30 -30.16
C ALA A 1079 -65.35 -27.57 -30.36
N ALA A 1080 -64.83 -27.39 -31.58
CA ALA A 1080 -63.40 -27.37 -31.88
C ALA A 1080 -62.71 -26.02 -31.59
N GLY A 1081 -63.45 -25.02 -31.08
CA GLY A 1081 -62.95 -23.68 -30.81
C GLY A 1081 -62.89 -22.77 -32.04
N ILE A 1082 -63.64 -23.09 -33.11
CA ILE A 1082 -63.61 -22.36 -34.38
C ILE A 1082 -64.91 -21.54 -34.50
N PRO A 1083 -64.85 -20.19 -34.63
CA PRO A 1083 -66.06 -19.38 -34.69
C PRO A 1083 -66.86 -19.70 -35.96
N ALA A 1084 -68.13 -20.08 -35.80
CA ALA A 1084 -68.99 -20.50 -36.90
C ALA A 1084 -70.42 -19.93 -36.74
N ARG A 1085 -71.08 -19.59 -37.84
CA ARG A 1085 -72.39 -18.92 -37.87
C ARG A 1085 -73.25 -19.38 -39.04
N TYR A 1086 -74.56 -19.18 -38.95
CA TYR A 1086 -75.50 -19.52 -40.02
C TYR A 1086 -75.49 -18.46 -41.12
N GLU A 1087 -75.75 -18.85 -42.35
CA GLU A 1087 -76.11 -17.97 -43.47
C GLU A 1087 -77.36 -18.52 -44.19
N HIS A 1088 -78.37 -17.68 -44.38
CA HIS A 1088 -79.61 -18.01 -45.08
C HIS A 1088 -79.60 -17.35 -46.46
N VAL A 1089 -79.90 -18.13 -47.50
CA VAL A 1089 -79.98 -17.68 -48.89
C VAL A 1089 -81.26 -18.21 -49.56
N TYR A 1090 -81.71 -17.54 -50.62
CA TYR A 1090 -82.63 -18.10 -51.60
C TYR A 1090 -81.85 -18.34 -52.90
N ALA A 1091 -81.64 -19.60 -53.27
CA ALA A 1091 -80.64 -20.00 -54.25
C ALA A 1091 -81.21 -20.90 -55.35
N LYS A 1092 -80.66 -20.76 -56.57
CA LYS A 1092 -80.94 -21.66 -57.70
C LYS A 1092 -80.00 -22.85 -57.65
N PHE A 1093 -80.55 -24.03 -57.46
CA PHE A 1093 -79.81 -25.30 -57.41
C PHE A 1093 -79.48 -25.81 -58.81
N SER A 1094 -78.50 -26.70 -58.91
CA SER A 1094 -78.07 -27.31 -60.18
C SER A 1094 -79.15 -28.20 -60.83
N SER A 1095 -80.25 -28.49 -60.12
CA SER A 1095 -81.49 -29.06 -60.67
C SER A 1095 -82.38 -28.06 -61.41
N GLY A 1096 -82.01 -26.78 -61.46
CA GLY A 1096 -82.77 -25.70 -62.09
C GLY A 1096 -83.78 -25.00 -61.17
N ASN A 1097 -84.19 -25.63 -60.07
CA ASN A 1097 -85.18 -25.12 -59.12
C ASN A 1097 -84.58 -24.11 -58.12
N TRP A 1098 -85.44 -23.25 -57.55
CA TRP A 1098 -85.09 -22.30 -56.51
C TRP A 1098 -85.61 -22.75 -55.14
N TYR A 1099 -84.76 -22.69 -54.12
CA TYR A 1099 -85.11 -23.04 -52.74
C TYR A 1099 -84.55 -22.03 -51.72
N GLY A 1100 -85.26 -21.86 -50.60
CA GLY A 1100 -84.67 -21.30 -49.39
C GLY A 1100 -83.70 -22.32 -48.78
N HIS A 1101 -82.49 -21.89 -48.42
CA HIS A 1101 -81.40 -22.78 -48.04
C HIS A 1101 -80.55 -22.16 -46.93
N VAL A 1102 -80.18 -22.97 -45.94
CA VAL A 1102 -79.30 -22.56 -44.85
C VAL A 1102 -77.97 -23.29 -44.95
N ILE A 1103 -76.89 -22.52 -44.85
CA ILE A 1103 -75.51 -23.00 -44.84
C ILE A 1103 -74.77 -22.50 -43.60
N ALA A 1104 -73.52 -22.91 -43.46
CA ALA A 1104 -72.63 -22.40 -42.44
C ALA A 1104 -71.57 -21.44 -43.03
N GLN A 1105 -71.11 -20.52 -42.20
CA GLN A 1105 -69.91 -19.73 -42.38
C GLN A 1105 -68.94 -20.04 -41.24
N VAL A 1106 -67.67 -20.31 -41.55
CA VAL A 1106 -66.64 -20.69 -40.58
C VAL A 1106 -65.46 -19.71 -40.67
N TRP A 1107 -64.99 -19.22 -39.52
CA TRP A 1107 -63.89 -18.25 -39.42
C TRP A 1107 -62.54 -18.95 -39.21
N VAL A 1108 -61.69 -18.92 -40.22
CA VAL A 1108 -60.34 -19.49 -40.18
C VAL A 1108 -59.37 -18.58 -40.94
N ASN A 1109 -58.13 -18.49 -40.46
CA ASN A 1109 -57.04 -17.69 -41.05
C ASN A 1109 -57.41 -16.23 -41.34
N GLY A 1110 -58.22 -15.61 -40.46
CA GLY A 1110 -58.58 -14.20 -40.54
C GLY A 1110 -59.73 -13.84 -41.49
N LYS A 1111 -60.51 -14.81 -41.98
CA LYS A 1111 -61.70 -14.55 -42.81
C LYS A 1111 -62.80 -15.62 -42.65
N TRP A 1112 -64.02 -15.25 -43.05
CA TRP A 1112 -65.15 -16.18 -43.17
C TRP A 1112 -65.06 -17.01 -44.46
N TYR A 1113 -65.44 -18.28 -44.37
CA TYR A 1113 -65.58 -19.21 -45.49
C TYR A 1113 -67.02 -19.76 -45.53
N ASN A 1114 -67.69 -19.63 -46.68
CA ASN A 1114 -69.00 -20.25 -46.92
C ASN A 1114 -68.84 -21.76 -47.11
N VAL A 1115 -69.60 -22.55 -46.35
CA VAL A 1115 -69.54 -24.01 -46.36
C VAL A 1115 -70.93 -24.63 -46.31
N ASP A 1116 -71.22 -25.45 -47.32
CA ASP A 1116 -72.47 -26.20 -47.46
C ASP A 1116 -72.17 -27.69 -47.54
N ALA A 1117 -72.48 -28.42 -46.46
CA ALA A 1117 -72.26 -29.85 -46.36
C ALA A 1117 -73.40 -30.71 -46.96
N THR A 1118 -74.45 -30.11 -47.53
CA THR A 1118 -75.61 -30.86 -48.08
C THR A 1118 -75.35 -31.58 -49.40
N SER A 1119 -74.14 -31.48 -49.96
CA SER A 1119 -73.77 -32.17 -51.20
C SER A 1119 -72.30 -32.58 -51.25
N TYR A 1120 -72.06 -33.84 -51.59
CA TYR A 1120 -70.75 -34.42 -51.94
C TYR A 1120 -69.99 -33.64 -53.03
N SER A 1121 -70.67 -32.81 -53.85
CA SER A 1121 -70.03 -31.96 -54.87
C SER A 1121 -69.25 -30.78 -54.29
N ASN A 1122 -69.58 -30.36 -53.07
CA ASN A 1122 -69.02 -29.20 -52.38
C ASN A 1122 -67.71 -29.54 -51.64
N THR A 1123 -66.81 -28.57 -51.59
CA THR A 1123 -65.57 -28.64 -50.79
C THR A 1123 -65.50 -27.44 -49.85
N PHE A 1124 -64.66 -27.48 -48.82
CA PHE A 1124 -64.55 -26.38 -47.86
C PHE A 1124 -64.28 -25.05 -48.59
N GLY A 1125 -65.13 -24.04 -48.38
CA GLY A 1125 -65.05 -22.75 -49.07
C GLY A 1125 -65.55 -22.69 -50.52
N VAL A 1126 -66.02 -23.80 -51.11
CA VAL A 1126 -66.41 -23.87 -52.54
C VAL A 1126 -67.70 -24.68 -52.71
N ILE A 1127 -68.75 -23.98 -53.13
CA ILE A 1127 -70.11 -24.50 -53.32
C ILE A 1127 -70.37 -24.73 -54.82
N LYS A 1128 -71.01 -25.85 -55.17
CA LYS A 1128 -71.29 -26.30 -56.55
C LYS A 1128 -72.69 -26.87 -56.77
N ASN A 1129 -73.41 -27.23 -55.71
CA ASN A 1129 -74.80 -27.72 -55.75
C ASN A 1129 -75.85 -26.62 -56.04
N TRP A 1130 -75.49 -25.35 -55.84
CA TRP A 1130 -76.27 -24.17 -56.24
C TRP A 1130 -75.34 -23.03 -56.66
N ASN A 1131 -75.85 -22.12 -57.51
CA ASN A 1131 -75.04 -21.01 -58.01
C ASN A 1131 -75.02 -19.82 -57.03
N ALA A 1132 -73.89 -19.66 -56.34
CA ALA A 1132 -73.67 -18.60 -55.37
C ALA A 1132 -73.72 -17.18 -55.96
N SER A 1133 -73.37 -16.96 -57.24
CA SER A 1133 -73.42 -15.62 -57.85
C SER A 1133 -74.84 -15.12 -58.15
N THR A 1134 -75.83 -16.01 -58.12
CA THR A 1134 -77.26 -15.69 -58.36
C THR A 1134 -78.13 -15.84 -57.11
N ALA A 1135 -77.57 -16.17 -55.96
CA ALA A 1135 -78.33 -16.41 -54.73
C ALA A 1135 -78.68 -15.09 -54.03
N THR A 1136 -79.95 -14.94 -53.64
CA THR A 1136 -80.40 -13.81 -52.83
C THR A 1136 -80.10 -14.08 -51.35
N TYR A 1137 -79.04 -13.46 -50.84
CA TYR A 1137 -78.70 -13.49 -49.41
C TYR A 1137 -79.83 -12.90 -48.55
N LYS A 1138 -80.12 -13.56 -47.41
CA LYS A 1138 -81.18 -13.17 -46.46
C LYS A 1138 -80.66 -12.79 -45.07
N GLY A 1139 -79.44 -13.20 -44.71
CA GLY A 1139 -78.79 -12.80 -43.46
C GLY A 1139 -77.85 -13.85 -42.87
N THR A 1140 -76.94 -13.41 -42.00
CA THR A 1140 -76.10 -14.27 -41.15
C THR A 1140 -76.53 -14.18 -39.70
N TYR A 1141 -76.55 -15.31 -38.99
CA TYR A 1141 -77.09 -15.39 -37.64
C TYR A 1141 -76.21 -16.22 -36.68
N ALA A 1142 -76.16 -15.84 -35.40
CA ALA A 1142 -75.56 -16.67 -34.35
C ALA A 1142 -76.46 -17.87 -33.99
N THR A 1143 -77.78 -17.66 -34.01
CA THR A 1143 -78.86 -18.67 -33.95
C THR A 1143 -79.90 -18.36 -35.01
N LEU A 1144 -80.52 -19.36 -35.63
CA LEU A 1144 -81.61 -19.13 -36.59
C LEU A 1144 -82.87 -18.60 -35.87
N PRO A 1145 -83.68 -17.73 -36.53
CA PRO A 1145 -84.92 -17.19 -35.98
C PRO A 1145 -86.19 -17.95 -36.43
N PHE A 1146 -86.05 -19.15 -37.01
CA PHE A 1146 -87.13 -20.00 -37.56
C PHE A 1146 -86.76 -21.48 -37.51
#